data_AF-A0A266Q3M9-F1
#
_entry.id   AF-A0A266Q3M9-F1
#
_cell.length_a   1.000
_cell.length_b   1.000
_cell.length_c   1.000
_cell.angle_alpha   90.00
_cell.angle_beta   90.00
_cell.angle_gamma   90.00
#
_symmetry.space_group_name_H-M   'P 1'
#
loop_
_entity.id
_entity.type
_entity.pdbx_description
1 polymer ?
#
loop_
_entity_poly.entity_id
_entity_poly.type
_entity_poly.pdbx_seq_one_letter_code
_entity_poly.pdbx_strand_id
1 'polypeptide(L)'
;MSNTLGYSTLAITGFTGLISNRFNQHVVIDQLAALKDLCCSEKAVKLSNGGDYVVKYPLIADQGEIAVAIKVFKPQSWWKDKYDHKNKSKAERSFHAACFLQDNGINTPVPIAWLERWDGTRLMESYYLCIFEPGTSFRDALSDIYYNQRNNAPLIDLLHIVAPAIRAMHDAGFMHGDMGNQNILLPRSETGAWLQPQFIDLNRAKYSSEPLTIKQRAFDLARIALPGAYLKIFKTIYNNHQDFPADFESLEQKARKRFWGHRRSVKWRHPIRHWKNKKRAASKPVYPPIQDIWLWDEKSAQPMIVPSRQEKHAYRKWRYLFSMVWQGVCAAPGIYRRYQQLLTQSYTTPIEMKGRIGIALHPHPDYTETELQLLEQLGNPPVLIRFCHHETATEWNRTIALVKQLRSKGLEVMLAVLQDRQALLQPDSWKQFLTLIIESLGDQVAHIEITHASNRLKWGIWSSDEYRQLMMPALELQQRFPHIRLVGPACIDFEYLPVIAALDTHPKTQPLAALSHLLYVDRRGAPEATQGRQFSTLEKSALLKALAQWSDRCSDKVIVSEVNWPVKHAGIWSPIGCPYETPKWRRDEPGENDDDYANYMLRYYLITLCSGHIEQVFWWRLSAHGYGLVDDRNNFMPRTAFYALAQLLRLIGTARFVRKLDTESNVYALEFDAEERKITVAWRSDNNTSVIPASINYEKIIDRDGKELTTASISGAPIYLLGESTAMR
;
A
#
# COMPACT_ATOMS: atom_id res chain seq x y z
N MET A 1 16.51 30.57 27.38
CA MET A 1 16.90 30.61 28.81
C MET A 1 16.84 29.18 29.33
N SER A 2 17.98 28.65 29.77
CA SER A 2 18.11 27.31 30.34
C SER A 2 17.32 27.25 31.65
N ASN A 3 16.10 26.69 31.61
CA ASN A 3 15.35 26.33 32.82
C ASN A 3 15.92 25.00 33.31
N THR A 4 17.04 25.02 34.02
CA THR A 4 17.41 23.88 34.85
C THR A 4 16.27 23.68 35.85
N LEU A 5 15.49 22.62 35.67
CA LEU A 5 14.43 22.25 36.60
C LEU A 5 15.10 21.94 37.94
N GLY A 6 15.06 22.90 38.88
CA GLY A 6 15.54 22.66 40.24
C GLY A 6 14.59 21.71 40.98
N TYR A 7 15.14 20.90 41.88
CA TYR A 7 14.38 19.98 42.73
C TYR A 7 14.78 20.16 44.19
N SER A 8 13.82 19.99 45.08
CA SER A 8 13.98 20.08 46.52
C SER A 8 13.59 18.78 47.19
N THR A 9 14.18 18.49 48.36
CA THR A 9 13.74 17.39 49.21
C THR A 9 12.30 17.63 49.65
N LEU A 10 11.46 16.60 49.51
CA LEU A 10 10.06 16.67 49.93
C LEU A 10 9.96 16.61 51.46
N ALA A 11 9.40 17.65 52.08
CA ALA A 11 9.26 17.75 53.53
C ALA A 11 7.90 17.19 54.01
N ILE A 12 7.72 15.87 53.94
CA ILE A 12 6.52 15.18 54.44
C ILE A 12 6.92 14.13 55.47
N THR A 13 6.33 14.17 56.66
CA THR A 13 6.63 13.22 57.73
C THR A 13 6.36 11.78 57.29
N GLY A 14 7.37 10.92 57.43
CA GLY A 14 7.27 9.49 57.08
C GLY A 14 7.44 9.17 55.59
N PHE A 15 7.64 10.18 54.74
CA PHE A 15 7.93 9.99 53.32
C PHE A 15 9.33 10.50 52.95
N THR A 16 10.00 9.81 52.03
CA THR A 16 11.22 10.28 51.37
C THR A 16 10.90 10.55 49.91
N GLY A 17 11.46 11.62 49.34
CA GLY A 17 11.14 11.99 47.96
C GLY A 17 11.77 13.30 47.52
N LEU A 18 11.61 13.61 46.23
CA LEU A 18 11.95 14.90 45.64
C LEU A 18 10.71 15.51 44.98
N ILE A 19 10.64 16.83 45.00
CA ILE A 19 9.63 17.63 44.31
C ILE A 19 10.31 18.69 43.44
N SER A 20 9.78 18.94 42.26
CA SER A 20 10.22 20.05 41.42
C SER A 20 9.94 21.38 42.10
N ASN A 21 10.91 22.30 42.06
CA ASN A 21 10.81 23.60 42.70
C ASN A 21 9.58 24.40 42.23
N ARG A 22 9.13 24.18 40.98
CA ARG A 22 7.90 24.77 40.44
C ARG A 22 6.65 24.39 41.25
N PHE A 23 6.63 23.20 41.83
CA PHE A 23 5.50 22.63 42.57
C PHE A 23 5.77 22.51 44.08
N ASN A 24 6.91 23.04 44.56
CA ASN A 24 7.29 23.00 45.98
C ASN A 24 6.56 24.09 46.78
N GLN A 25 5.25 23.94 46.90
CA GLN A 25 4.33 24.88 47.57
C GLN A 25 3.60 24.15 48.69
N HIS A 26 3.27 24.85 49.79
CA HIS A 26 2.59 24.26 50.94
C HIS A 26 1.28 23.54 50.55
N VAL A 27 0.44 24.18 49.72
CA VAL A 27 -0.83 23.61 49.24
C VAL A 27 -0.64 22.28 48.50
N VAL A 28 0.43 22.15 47.73
CA VAL A 28 0.75 20.90 47.03
C VAL A 28 1.26 19.84 48.01
N ILE A 29 2.20 20.20 48.89
CA ILE A 29 2.79 19.29 49.88
C ILE A 29 1.72 18.68 50.79
N ASP A 30 0.78 19.49 51.28
CA ASP A 30 -0.32 19.05 52.15
C ASP A 30 -1.21 17.99 51.46
N GLN A 31 -1.50 18.18 50.17
CA GLN A 31 -2.23 17.18 49.39
C GLN A 31 -1.40 15.91 49.19
N LEU A 32 -0.09 16.03 48.92
CA LEU A 32 0.78 14.88 48.71
C LEU A 32 0.91 14.00 49.98
N ALA A 33 0.77 14.58 51.17
CA ALA A 33 0.79 13.84 52.43
C ALA A 33 -0.37 12.83 52.55
N ALA A 34 -1.50 13.08 51.86
CA ALA A 34 -2.69 12.23 51.84
C ALA A 34 -2.83 11.41 50.54
N LEU A 35 -1.74 11.16 49.81
CA LEU A 35 -1.78 10.60 48.44
C LEU A 35 -2.55 9.29 48.29
N LYS A 36 -2.46 8.41 49.29
CA LYS A 36 -3.19 7.14 49.30
C LYS A 36 -4.71 7.36 49.26
N ASP A 37 -5.20 8.35 50.01
CA ASP A 37 -6.61 8.70 50.07
C ASP A 37 -7.03 9.45 48.81
N LEU A 38 -6.17 10.33 48.28
CA LEU A 38 -6.41 11.00 46.99
C LEU A 38 -6.65 9.99 45.86
N CYS A 39 -5.82 8.95 45.77
CA CYS A 39 -5.93 7.91 44.74
C CYS A 39 -7.23 7.09 44.84
N CYS A 40 -7.90 7.10 46.00
CA CYS A 40 -9.16 6.39 46.26
C CYS A 40 -10.39 7.32 46.29
N SER A 41 -10.19 8.63 46.15
CA SER A 41 -11.27 9.62 46.22
C SER A 41 -12.18 9.60 44.98
N GLU A 42 -13.36 10.20 45.08
CA GLU A 42 -14.29 10.33 43.95
C GLU A 42 -13.73 11.17 42.79
N LYS A 43 -12.78 12.07 43.08
CA LYS A 43 -12.11 12.90 42.07
C LYS A 43 -11.05 12.15 41.26
N ALA A 44 -10.63 10.97 41.73
CA ALA A 44 -9.60 10.17 41.08
C ALA A 44 -10.18 9.31 39.94
N VAL A 45 -9.60 9.44 38.75
CA VAL A 45 -9.96 8.62 37.58
C VAL A 45 -8.85 7.61 37.28
N LYS A 46 -9.13 6.32 37.43
CA LYS A 46 -8.16 5.26 37.14
C LYS A 46 -7.96 5.07 35.64
N LEU A 47 -6.72 5.26 35.17
CA LEU A 47 -6.36 5.20 33.74
C LEU A 47 -5.81 3.84 33.30
N SER A 48 -5.32 3.00 34.22
CA SER A 48 -4.78 1.69 33.88
C SER A 48 -5.14 0.61 34.89
N ASN A 49 -5.24 -0.62 34.38
CA ASN A 49 -5.60 -1.81 35.15
C ASN A 49 -4.36 -2.69 35.35
N GLY A 50 -3.95 -2.90 36.60
CA GLY A 50 -2.73 -3.64 36.91
C GLY A 50 -2.38 -3.58 38.38
N GLY A 51 -1.31 -4.29 38.75
CA GLY A 51 -0.70 -4.15 40.08
C GLY A 51 -0.01 -2.80 40.24
N ASP A 52 0.81 -2.43 39.25
CA ASP A 52 1.20 -1.04 39.04
C ASP A 52 0.07 -0.38 38.22
N TYR A 53 -0.40 0.80 38.62
CA TYR A 53 -1.51 1.49 37.95
C TYR A 53 -1.33 3.02 37.96
N VAL A 54 -2.11 3.72 37.15
CA VAL A 54 -2.06 5.18 37.00
C VAL A 54 -3.43 5.77 37.29
N VAL A 55 -3.46 6.88 38.03
CA VAL A 55 -4.64 7.64 38.40
C VAL A 55 -4.48 9.07 37.88
N LYS A 56 -5.51 9.62 37.23
CA LYS A 56 -5.64 11.05 36.97
C LYS A 56 -6.31 11.71 38.16
N TYR A 57 -5.73 12.80 38.65
CA TYR A 57 -6.27 13.55 39.79
C TYR A 57 -6.16 15.07 39.54
N PRO A 58 -7.17 15.88 39.90
CA PRO A 58 -7.08 17.35 39.86
C PRO A 58 -6.36 17.87 41.11
N LEU A 59 -5.05 18.16 41.00
CA LEU A 59 -4.24 18.69 42.08
C LEU A 59 -4.37 20.21 42.17
N ILE A 60 -4.60 20.76 43.35
CA ILE A 60 -4.66 22.22 43.54
C ILE A 60 -3.24 22.76 43.74
N ALA A 61 -2.84 23.75 42.96
CA ALA A 61 -1.61 24.52 43.15
C ALA A 61 -1.93 26.02 43.26
N ASP A 62 -0.95 26.85 43.62
CA ASP A 62 -1.16 28.30 43.82
C ASP A 62 -1.70 29.01 42.55
N GLN A 63 -1.38 28.48 41.37
CA GLN A 63 -1.82 29.02 40.07
C GLN A 63 -3.16 28.43 39.59
N GLY A 64 -3.81 27.60 40.41
CA GLY A 64 -5.07 26.94 40.10
C GLY A 64 -4.97 25.41 40.05
N GLU A 65 -6.05 24.80 39.56
CA GLU A 65 -6.15 23.34 39.44
C GLU A 65 -5.31 22.82 38.26
N ILE A 66 -4.54 21.76 38.50
CA ILE A 66 -3.70 21.11 37.51
C ILE A 66 -4.03 19.61 37.47
N ALA A 67 -4.34 19.10 36.29
CA ALA A 67 -4.51 17.65 36.12
C ALA A 67 -3.15 16.96 36.24
N VAL A 68 -3.04 15.96 37.13
CA VAL A 68 -1.82 15.18 37.34
C VAL A 68 -2.05 13.70 37.11
N ALA A 69 -1.01 13.01 36.66
CA ALA A 69 -0.96 11.56 36.56
C ALA A 69 -0.12 11.01 37.71
N ILE A 70 -0.76 10.21 38.58
CA ILE A 70 -0.14 9.55 39.73
C ILE A 70 0.05 8.08 39.38
N LYS A 71 1.31 7.66 39.20
CA LYS A 71 1.67 6.26 39.01
C LYS A 71 1.95 5.62 40.36
N VAL A 72 1.09 4.67 40.73
CA VAL A 72 1.17 3.89 41.96
C VAL A 72 1.86 2.57 41.67
N PHE A 73 2.98 2.29 42.35
CA PHE A 73 3.67 1.02 42.25
C PHE A 73 3.23 0.07 43.36
N LYS A 74 2.92 -1.18 43.02
CA LYS A 74 2.52 -2.16 44.04
C LYS A 74 3.68 -2.51 44.97
N PRO A 75 3.37 -2.97 46.19
CA PRO A 75 4.34 -3.66 47.03
C PRO A 75 5.02 -4.81 46.26
N GLN A 76 6.33 -4.91 46.41
CA GLN A 76 7.17 -5.89 45.72
C GLN A 76 7.75 -6.92 46.71
N SER A 77 8.61 -7.83 46.24
CA SER A 77 9.21 -8.84 47.12
C SER A 77 10.35 -8.24 47.95
N TRP A 78 10.63 -8.84 49.11
CA TRP A 78 11.69 -8.38 50.02
C TRP A 78 13.08 -8.28 49.33
N TRP A 79 13.42 -9.26 48.48
CA TRP A 79 14.66 -9.22 47.68
C TRP A 79 14.73 -8.00 46.75
N LYS A 80 13.58 -7.61 46.18
CA LYS A 80 13.50 -6.47 45.28
C LYS A 80 13.62 -5.15 46.04
N ASP A 81 13.08 -5.08 47.26
CA ASP A 81 13.23 -3.91 48.13
C ASP A 81 14.69 -3.72 48.54
N LYS A 82 15.37 -4.80 48.95
CA LYS A 82 16.81 -4.74 49.26
C LYS A 82 17.65 -4.25 48.09
N TYR A 83 17.27 -4.61 46.86
CA TYR A 83 17.90 -4.10 45.65
C TYR A 83 17.60 -2.60 45.43
N ASP A 84 16.33 -2.19 45.51
CA ASP A 84 15.93 -0.79 45.28
C ASP A 84 16.44 0.16 46.37
N HIS A 85 16.55 -0.30 47.61
CA HIS A 85 17.19 0.44 48.71
C HIS A 85 18.65 0.79 48.40
N LYS A 86 19.31 0.05 47.49
CA LYS A 86 20.67 0.35 47.01
C LYS A 86 20.72 0.99 45.62
N ASN A 87 19.69 0.81 44.79
CA ASN A 87 19.74 1.11 43.34
C ASN A 87 18.55 1.98 42.87
N LYS A 88 18.04 2.81 43.78
CA LYS A 88 16.86 3.66 43.61
C LYS A 88 15.60 2.85 43.39
N SER A 89 14.44 3.41 43.72
CA SER A 89 13.19 2.72 43.51
C SER A 89 12.66 2.84 42.07
N LYS A 90 11.50 2.24 41.76
CA LYS A 90 10.83 2.49 40.48
C LYS A 90 10.34 3.94 40.34
N ALA A 91 9.79 4.52 41.42
CA ALA A 91 9.30 5.90 41.39
C ALA A 91 10.45 6.89 41.21
N GLU A 92 11.50 6.75 42.02
CA GLU A 92 12.70 7.58 41.94
C GLU A 92 13.38 7.48 40.56
N ARG A 93 13.52 6.26 40.01
CA ARG A 93 14.04 6.08 38.64
C ARG A 93 13.15 6.74 37.57
N SER A 94 11.81 6.68 37.72
CA SER A 94 10.90 7.32 36.76
C SER A 94 11.10 8.83 36.76
N PHE A 95 11.21 9.43 37.95
CA PHE A 95 11.40 10.85 38.12
C PHE A 95 12.72 11.32 37.51
N HIS A 96 13.85 10.74 37.92
CA HIS A 96 15.15 11.15 37.38
C HIS A 96 15.28 10.94 35.87
N ALA A 97 14.66 9.88 35.33
CA ALA A 97 14.61 9.67 33.89
C ALA A 97 13.79 10.76 33.18
N ALA A 98 12.64 11.15 33.75
CA ALA A 98 11.83 12.25 33.19
C ALA A 98 12.57 13.60 33.26
N CYS A 99 13.26 13.88 34.37
CA CYS A 99 14.12 15.05 34.52
C CYS A 99 15.19 15.08 33.43
N PHE A 100 15.92 13.97 33.23
CA PHE A 100 16.94 13.87 32.20
C PHE A 100 16.40 14.17 30.80
N LEU A 101 15.23 13.63 30.45
CA LEU A 101 14.62 13.89 29.15
C LEU A 101 14.30 15.38 28.98
N GLN A 102 13.66 16.01 29.98
CA GLN A 102 13.34 17.44 29.97
C GLN A 102 14.59 18.31 29.83
N ASP A 103 15.64 18.02 30.61
CA ASP A 103 16.90 18.77 30.59
C ASP A 103 17.63 18.67 29.23
N ASN A 104 17.37 17.61 28.45
CA ASN A 104 17.90 17.40 27.10
C ASN A 104 16.92 17.77 25.98
N GLY A 105 15.82 18.47 26.29
CA GLY A 105 14.82 18.89 25.31
C GLY A 105 14.02 17.76 24.67
N ILE A 106 14.00 16.58 25.30
CA ILE A 106 13.20 15.43 24.87
C ILE A 106 11.88 15.42 25.63
N ASN A 107 10.77 15.34 24.89
CA ASN A 107 9.45 15.50 25.49
C ASN A 107 9.04 14.27 26.32
N THR A 108 8.52 14.55 27.51
CA THR A 108 7.91 13.62 28.47
C THR A 108 6.97 14.43 29.35
N PRO A 109 5.90 13.88 29.96
CA PRO A 109 5.08 14.65 30.87
C PRO A 109 5.91 15.25 32.02
N VAL A 110 5.71 16.54 32.31
CA VAL A 110 6.55 17.29 33.26
C VAL A 110 6.53 16.62 34.63
N PRO A 111 7.69 16.17 35.17
CA PRO A 111 7.75 15.50 36.47
C PRO A 111 7.44 16.49 37.59
N ILE A 112 6.56 16.09 38.51
CA ILE A 112 6.17 16.89 39.69
C ILE A 112 6.96 16.40 40.89
N ALA A 113 6.80 15.12 41.25
CA ALA A 113 7.44 14.54 42.43
C ALA A 113 7.59 13.03 42.31
N TRP A 114 8.46 12.47 43.14
CA TRP A 114 8.37 11.08 43.57
C TRP A 114 8.42 11.03 45.08
N LEU A 115 7.71 10.06 45.67
CA LEU A 115 7.68 9.90 47.13
C LEU A 115 7.41 8.46 47.53
N GLU A 116 8.02 8.08 48.65
CA GLU A 116 8.06 6.71 49.14
C GLU A 116 7.97 6.63 50.64
N ARG A 117 7.37 5.55 51.14
CA ARG A 117 7.33 5.23 52.56
C ARG A 117 8.09 3.93 52.79
N TRP A 118 9.19 4.05 53.53
CA TRP A 118 10.04 2.93 53.92
C TRP A 118 9.80 2.57 55.39
N ASP A 119 9.65 1.28 55.67
CA ASP A 119 9.66 0.72 57.03
C ASP A 119 10.90 -0.17 57.16
N GLY A 120 11.96 0.38 57.74
CA GLY A 120 13.30 -0.19 57.67
C GLY A 120 13.75 -0.40 56.23
N THR A 121 13.92 -1.67 55.81
CA THR A 121 14.31 -2.03 54.43
C THR A 121 13.13 -2.43 53.54
N ARG A 122 11.89 -2.28 54.03
CA ARG A 122 10.67 -2.63 53.31
C ARG A 122 10.06 -1.39 52.66
N LEU A 123 9.84 -1.44 51.35
CA LEU A 123 9.13 -0.38 50.62
C LEU A 123 7.62 -0.61 50.75
N MET A 124 6.96 0.26 51.52
CA MET A 124 5.53 0.16 51.82
C MET A 124 4.69 0.85 50.74
N GLU A 125 5.12 2.02 50.30
CA GLU A 125 4.41 2.85 49.31
C GLU A 125 5.41 3.52 48.36
N SER A 126 5.05 3.65 47.09
CA SER A 126 5.91 4.24 46.06
C SER A 126 5.08 4.90 44.96
N TYR A 127 5.26 6.20 44.78
CA TYR A 127 4.48 7.03 43.87
C TYR A 127 5.39 7.90 42.98
N TYR A 128 5.06 7.96 41.70
CA TYR A 128 5.62 8.95 40.75
C TYR A 128 4.50 9.83 40.21
N LEU A 129 4.72 11.14 40.20
CA LEU A 129 3.75 12.15 39.79
C LEU A 129 4.31 13.01 38.66
N CYS A 130 3.49 13.24 37.64
CA CYS A 130 3.76 14.19 36.56
C CYS A 130 2.47 14.92 36.15
N ILE A 131 2.61 16.01 35.39
CA ILE A 131 1.45 16.64 34.75
C ILE A 131 0.75 15.61 33.85
N PHE A 132 -0.58 15.59 33.89
CA PHE A 132 -1.36 14.74 32.99
C PHE A 132 -1.45 15.40 31.61
N GLU A 133 -0.97 14.69 30.61
CA GLU A 133 -1.01 15.12 29.22
C GLU A 133 -2.08 14.30 28.47
N PRO A 134 -3.12 14.93 27.91
CA PRO A 134 -4.10 14.23 27.11
C PRO A 134 -3.48 13.78 25.78
N GLY A 135 -3.56 12.49 25.48
CA GLY A 135 -3.05 11.97 24.22
C GLY A 135 -3.40 10.50 24.01
N THR A 136 -3.38 10.08 22.75
CA THR A 136 -3.48 8.66 22.40
C THR A 136 -2.09 8.04 22.41
N SER A 137 -1.98 6.74 22.73
CA SER A 137 -0.68 6.07 22.58
C SER A 137 -0.42 5.73 21.11
N PHE A 138 0.84 5.63 20.69
CA PHE A 138 1.19 5.17 19.35
C PHE A 138 0.58 3.80 19.03
N ARG A 139 0.41 2.94 20.05
CA ARG A 139 -0.33 1.68 19.91
C ARG A 139 -1.79 1.91 19.52
N ASP A 140 -2.49 2.79 20.21
CA ASP A 140 -3.92 2.98 20.01
C ASP A 140 -4.20 3.78 18.72
N ALA A 141 -3.32 4.72 18.35
CA ALA A 141 -3.35 5.40 17.06
C ALA A 141 -3.17 4.41 15.88
N LEU A 142 -2.20 3.49 15.97
CA LEU A 142 -2.03 2.44 14.95
C LEU A 142 -3.24 1.49 14.91
N SER A 143 -3.82 1.16 16.06
CA SER A 143 -5.04 0.32 16.13
C SER A 143 -6.20 0.96 15.37
N ASP A 144 -6.42 2.25 15.58
CA ASP A 144 -7.46 3.03 14.89
C ASP A 144 -7.23 3.08 13.37
N ILE A 145 -5.98 3.29 12.93
CA ILE A 145 -5.62 3.25 11.51
C ILE A 145 -5.92 1.87 10.91
N TYR A 146 -5.51 0.79 11.57
CA TYR A 146 -5.68 -0.56 11.04
C TYR A 146 -7.13 -1.04 11.01
N TYR A 147 -7.96 -0.65 11.97
CA TYR A 147 -9.35 -1.11 12.05
C TYR A 147 -10.33 -0.18 11.35
N ASN A 148 -10.15 1.13 11.47
CA ASN A 148 -11.17 2.11 11.14
C ASN A 148 -10.77 2.89 9.89
N GLN A 149 -9.67 3.66 9.95
CA GLN A 149 -9.29 4.58 8.87
C GLN A 149 -8.87 3.86 7.58
N ARG A 150 -8.13 2.76 7.70
CA ARG A 150 -7.65 1.92 6.59
C ARG A 150 -6.92 2.70 5.47
N ASN A 151 -6.26 3.79 5.84
CA ASN A 151 -5.54 4.68 4.94
C ASN A 151 -4.04 4.71 5.30
N ASN A 152 -3.17 4.73 4.29
CA ASN A 152 -1.72 4.77 4.45
C ASN A 152 -1.22 6.12 5.00
N ALA A 153 -1.77 7.24 4.55
CA ALA A 153 -1.21 8.57 4.84
C ALA A 153 -1.10 8.88 6.34
N PRO A 154 -2.14 8.66 7.18
CA PRO A 154 -2.04 8.89 8.62
C PRO A 154 -0.97 8.02 9.30
N LEU A 155 -0.69 6.83 8.77
CA LEU A 155 0.37 5.97 9.30
C LEU A 155 1.74 6.56 8.99
N ILE A 156 1.97 6.98 7.75
CA ILE A 156 3.22 7.61 7.32
C ILE A 156 3.51 8.87 8.13
N ASP A 157 2.50 9.71 8.38
CA ASP A 157 2.62 10.90 9.23
C ASP A 157 3.11 10.54 10.64
N LEU A 158 2.55 9.49 11.25
CA LEU A 158 3.01 9.01 12.55
C LEU A 158 4.48 8.54 12.51
N LEU A 159 4.93 7.88 11.44
CA LEU A 159 6.33 7.46 11.35
C LEU A 159 7.27 8.66 11.25
N HIS A 160 6.88 9.71 10.53
CA HIS A 160 7.66 10.94 10.39
C HIS A 160 7.81 11.73 11.68
N ILE A 161 6.94 11.50 12.67
CA ILE A 161 7.00 12.17 13.96
C ILE A 161 7.66 11.28 15.02
N VAL A 162 7.30 10.00 15.07
CA VAL A 162 7.80 9.08 16.10
C VAL A 162 9.24 8.66 15.86
N ALA A 163 9.64 8.37 14.62
CA ALA A 163 10.99 7.88 14.34
C ALA A 163 12.07 8.93 14.69
N PRO A 164 11.93 10.23 14.32
CA PRO A 164 12.87 11.26 14.73
C PRO A 164 12.87 11.52 16.25
N ALA A 165 11.71 11.45 16.92
CA ALA A 165 11.65 11.61 18.37
C ALA A 165 12.44 10.53 19.12
N ILE A 166 12.32 9.26 18.70
CA ILE A 166 13.12 8.16 19.27
C ILE A 166 14.61 8.36 18.94
N ARG A 167 14.93 8.86 17.74
CA ARG A 167 16.31 9.16 17.36
C ARG A 167 16.93 10.23 18.27
N ALA A 168 16.23 11.35 18.47
CA ALA A 168 16.66 12.42 19.35
C ALA A 168 16.89 11.92 20.78
N MET A 169 15.99 11.08 21.31
CA MET A 169 16.16 10.44 22.61
C MET A 169 17.43 9.57 22.68
N HIS A 170 17.70 8.77 21.65
CA HIS A 170 18.92 7.94 21.59
C HIS A 170 20.20 8.76 21.37
N ASP A 171 20.12 9.86 20.64
CA ASP A 171 21.24 10.79 20.42
C ASP A 171 21.58 11.55 21.71
N ALA A 172 20.59 11.86 22.54
CA ALA A 172 20.77 12.38 23.90
C ALA A 172 21.28 11.33 24.92
N GLY A 173 21.64 10.12 24.48
CA GLY A 173 22.19 9.10 25.36
C GLY A 173 21.16 8.35 26.21
N PHE A 174 19.86 8.46 25.92
CA PHE A 174 18.80 7.85 26.71
C PHE A 174 18.25 6.58 26.06
N MET A 175 18.39 5.44 26.75
CA MET A 175 17.77 4.15 26.40
C MET A 175 16.54 3.95 27.28
N HIS A 176 15.36 3.84 26.69
CA HIS A 176 14.10 3.62 27.41
C HIS A 176 14.06 2.24 28.07
N GLY A 177 14.61 1.20 27.43
CA GLY A 177 14.66 -0.15 27.97
C GLY A 177 13.33 -0.92 27.94
N ASP A 178 12.23 -0.24 27.59
CA ASP A 178 10.90 -0.82 27.35
C ASP A 178 10.12 -0.03 26.29
N MET A 179 10.76 0.24 25.16
CA MET A 179 10.23 1.02 24.04
C MET A 179 9.13 0.29 23.24
N GLY A 180 8.02 -0.06 23.90
CA GLY A 180 6.81 -0.56 23.24
C GLY A 180 5.91 0.60 22.77
N ASN A 181 5.11 0.38 21.73
CA ASN A 181 4.26 1.43 21.15
C ASN A 181 3.29 2.08 22.17
N GLN A 182 2.92 1.40 23.26
CA GLN A 182 2.05 1.97 24.29
C GLN A 182 2.74 3.01 25.19
N ASN A 183 4.07 3.07 25.16
CA ASN A 183 4.88 3.97 25.99
C ASN A 183 5.27 5.27 25.25
N ILE A 184 4.69 5.49 24.08
CA ILE A 184 4.85 6.69 23.26
C ILE A 184 3.49 7.36 23.19
N LEU A 185 3.35 8.49 23.86
CA LEU A 185 2.13 9.31 23.88
C LEU A 185 2.18 10.31 22.73
N LEU A 186 1.06 10.48 22.03
CA LEU A 186 0.90 11.35 20.87
C LEU A 186 -0.13 12.44 21.19
N PRO A 187 0.30 13.57 21.77
CA PRO A 187 -0.58 14.70 22.00
C PRO A 187 -0.95 15.40 20.68
N ARG A 188 -2.06 16.12 20.69
CA ARG A 188 -2.53 16.93 19.56
C ARG A 188 -2.71 18.39 20.00
N SER A 189 -2.50 19.31 19.06
CA SER A 189 -2.86 20.72 19.23
C SER A 189 -4.38 20.89 19.24
N GLU A 190 -4.85 22.09 19.62
CA GLU A 190 -6.26 22.49 19.49
C GLU A 190 -6.76 22.39 18.04
N THR A 191 -5.87 22.63 17.07
CA THR A 191 -6.14 22.48 15.63
C THR A 191 -6.10 21.03 15.15
N GLY A 192 -5.83 20.06 16.04
CA GLY A 192 -5.78 18.64 15.74
C GLY A 192 -4.48 18.14 15.13
N ALA A 193 -3.47 19.01 14.94
CA ALA A 193 -2.16 18.64 14.44
C ALA A 193 -1.37 17.84 15.49
N TRP A 194 -0.52 16.92 15.04
CA TRP A 194 0.34 16.17 15.94
C TRP A 194 1.39 17.07 16.59
N LEU A 195 1.49 16.98 17.91
CA LEU A 195 2.58 17.58 18.67
C LEU A 195 3.74 16.57 18.81
N GLN A 196 4.85 17.01 19.39
CA GLN A 196 6.00 16.15 19.60
C GLN A 196 5.66 14.96 20.52
N PRO A 197 6.08 13.73 20.18
CA PRO A 197 5.81 12.55 20.99
C PRO A 197 6.40 12.67 22.39
N GLN A 198 5.67 12.19 23.39
CA GLN A 198 6.13 12.14 24.76
C GLN A 198 6.40 10.71 25.21
N PHE A 199 7.53 10.47 25.87
CA PHE A 199 7.89 9.15 26.38
C PHE A 199 7.42 8.96 27.83
N ILE A 200 6.76 7.84 28.11
CA ILE A 200 6.23 7.50 29.44
C ILE A 200 6.71 6.11 29.88
N ASP A 201 6.45 5.72 31.15
CA ASP A 201 6.88 4.42 31.69
C ASP A 201 8.42 4.26 31.76
N LEU A 202 9.09 5.27 32.32
CA LEU A 202 10.55 5.43 32.26
C LEU A 202 11.34 4.65 33.31
N ASN A 203 10.70 3.85 34.18
CA ASN A 203 11.36 3.20 35.33
C ASN A 203 12.39 2.11 34.96
N ARG A 204 12.54 1.77 33.67
CA ARG A 204 13.52 0.82 33.13
C ARG A 204 14.63 1.49 32.32
N ALA A 205 14.62 2.81 32.24
CA ALA A 205 15.55 3.57 31.42
C ALA A 205 16.99 3.47 31.94
N LYS A 206 17.95 3.66 31.02
CA LYS A 206 19.36 3.85 31.29
C LYS A 206 19.84 5.01 30.43
N TYR A 207 20.62 5.92 31.01
CA TYR A 207 21.07 7.09 30.28
C TYR A 207 22.48 7.50 30.70
N SER A 208 23.18 8.16 29.78
CA SER A 208 24.53 8.70 29.93
C SER A 208 24.63 10.03 29.19
N SER A 209 25.72 10.77 29.38
CA SER A 209 26.02 11.97 28.59
C SER A 209 26.34 11.65 27.13
N GLU A 210 26.80 10.43 26.85
CA GLU A 210 27.15 9.99 25.51
C GLU A 210 25.96 9.39 24.74
N PRO A 211 25.88 9.59 23.41
CA PRO A 211 24.88 8.94 22.57
C PRO A 211 24.87 7.42 22.71
N LEU A 212 23.69 6.81 22.55
CA LEU A 212 23.57 5.35 22.65
C LEU A 212 24.40 4.63 21.59
N THR A 213 25.03 3.54 21.99
CA THR A 213 25.68 2.59 21.09
C THR A 213 24.67 1.92 20.16
N ILE A 214 25.14 1.43 19.00
CA ILE A 214 24.34 0.67 18.02
C ILE A 214 23.58 -0.49 18.68
N LYS A 215 24.22 -1.20 19.62
CA LYS A 215 23.63 -2.32 20.35
C LYS A 215 22.47 -1.89 21.26
N GLN A 216 22.58 -0.74 21.93
CA GLN A 216 21.51 -0.19 22.75
C GLN A 216 20.34 0.29 21.88
N ARG A 217 20.63 1.00 20.78
CA ARG A 217 19.61 1.42 19.79
C ARG A 217 18.86 0.21 19.23
N ALA A 218 19.59 -0.84 18.83
CA ALA A 218 19.01 -2.09 18.33
C ALA A 218 18.11 -2.78 19.36
N PHE A 219 18.47 -2.74 20.64
CA PHE A 219 17.67 -3.32 21.71
C PHE A 219 16.32 -2.61 21.92
N ASP A 220 16.30 -1.29 21.92
CA ASP A 220 15.07 -0.51 22.07
C ASP A 220 14.20 -0.60 20.82
N LEU A 221 14.77 -0.42 19.63
CA LEU A 221 14.05 -0.49 18.36
C LEU A 221 13.42 -1.87 18.09
N ALA A 222 14.00 -2.95 18.64
CA ALA A 222 13.46 -4.31 18.53
C ALA A 222 12.05 -4.48 19.14
N ARG A 223 11.64 -3.56 20.02
CA ARG A 223 10.33 -3.59 20.70
C ARG A 223 9.23 -2.83 19.96
N ILE A 224 9.59 -1.93 19.04
CA ILE A 224 8.63 -1.25 18.16
C ILE A 224 7.87 -2.29 17.34
N ALA A 225 6.55 -2.25 17.42
CA ALA A 225 5.63 -3.19 16.82
C ALA A 225 4.99 -2.55 15.58
N LEU A 226 5.53 -2.85 14.41
CA LEU A 226 5.00 -2.43 13.11
C LEU A 226 5.04 -3.61 12.15
N PRO A 227 4.13 -3.67 11.16
CA PRO A 227 4.27 -4.57 10.03
C PRO A 227 5.61 -4.39 9.34
N GLY A 228 6.16 -5.46 8.77
CA GLY A 228 7.54 -5.44 8.29
C GLY A 228 7.89 -4.36 7.27
N ALA A 229 6.95 -3.96 6.38
CA ALA A 229 7.19 -2.87 5.45
C ALA A 229 7.27 -1.50 6.16
N TYR A 230 6.31 -1.19 7.04
CA TYR A 230 6.34 0.04 7.84
C TYR A 230 7.49 0.08 8.82
N LEU A 231 7.90 -1.06 9.38
CA LEU A 231 9.08 -1.13 10.23
C LEU A 231 10.35 -0.76 9.44
N LYS A 232 10.44 -1.15 8.16
CA LYS A 232 11.55 -0.75 7.30
C LYS A 232 11.55 0.76 7.08
N ILE A 233 10.40 1.34 6.71
CA ILE A 233 10.23 2.79 6.54
C ILE A 233 10.61 3.53 7.83
N PHE A 234 10.05 3.11 8.96
CA PHE A 234 10.34 3.66 10.28
C PHE A 234 11.84 3.70 10.58
N LYS A 235 12.54 2.58 10.34
CA LYS A 235 13.99 2.49 10.52
C LYS A 235 14.75 3.43 9.59
N THR A 236 14.32 3.56 8.33
CA THR A 236 14.96 4.47 7.38
C THR A 236 14.78 5.94 7.78
N ILE A 237 13.59 6.35 8.21
CA ILE A 237 13.34 7.70 8.76
C ILE A 237 14.19 7.92 10.03
N TYR A 238 14.18 6.96 10.96
CA TYR A 238 14.98 7.02 12.19
C TYR A 238 16.47 7.24 11.93
N ASN A 239 16.99 6.72 10.81
CA ASN A 239 18.40 6.86 10.44
C ASN A 239 18.66 8.00 9.45
N ASN A 240 17.82 9.04 9.44
CA ASN A 240 17.95 10.20 8.56
C ASN A 240 18.12 9.81 7.09
N HIS A 241 17.37 8.77 6.67
CA HIS A 241 17.40 8.27 5.30
C HIS A 241 18.77 7.72 4.86
N GLN A 242 19.64 7.37 5.81
CA GLN A 242 20.93 6.72 5.54
C GLN A 242 20.86 5.20 5.78
N ASP A 243 21.78 4.47 5.17
CA ASP A 243 21.94 3.04 5.45
C ASP A 243 22.49 2.85 6.88
N PHE A 244 22.01 1.82 7.58
CA PHE A 244 22.56 1.47 8.89
C PHE A 244 23.94 0.81 8.73
N PRO A 245 24.80 0.87 9.76
CA PRO A 245 25.98 0.03 9.85
C PRO A 245 25.65 -1.46 9.66
N ALA A 246 26.55 -2.21 9.04
CA ALA A 246 26.31 -3.60 8.62
C ALA A 246 25.90 -4.56 9.77
N ASP A 247 26.34 -4.27 10.99
CA ASP A 247 26.07 -5.08 12.19
C ASP A 247 24.71 -4.78 12.84
N PHE A 248 24.13 -3.59 12.63
CA PHE A 248 22.88 -3.16 13.26
C PHE A 248 21.73 -4.12 12.98
N GLU A 249 21.55 -4.54 11.73
CA GLU A 249 20.45 -5.41 11.34
C GLU A 249 20.53 -6.76 12.07
N SER A 250 21.73 -7.34 12.19
CA SER A 250 21.95 -8.59 12.92
C SER A 250 21.64 -8.45 14.40
N LEU A 251 22.09 -7.35 15.03
CA LEU A 251 21.84 -7.06 16.45
C LEU A 251 20.34 -6.87 16.73
N GLU A 252 19.66 -6.09 15.90
CA GLU A 252 18.24 -5.79 16.05
C GLU A 252 17.38 -7.02 15.81
N GLN A 253 17.67 -7.82 14.77
CA GLN A 253 16.94 -9.06 14.52
C GLN A 253 17.10 -10.06 15.66
N LYS A 254 18.30 -10.20 16.24
CA LYS A 254 18.54 -11.05 17.42
C LYS A 254 17.73 -10.58 18.62
N ALA A 255 17.78 -9.28 18.93
CA ALA A 255 17.01 -8.68 20.02
C ALA A 255 15.50 -8.86 19.82
N ARG A 256 15.02 -8.63 18.60
CA ARG A 256 13.61 -8.78 18.20
C ARG A 256 13.14 -10.22 18.34
N LYS A 257 13.86 -11.20 17.78
CA LYS A 257 13.52 -12.63 17.91
C LYS A 257 13.43 -13.05 19.37
N ARG A 258 14.36 -12.60 20.22
CA ARG A 258 14.35 -12.88 21.67
C ARG A 258 13.12 -12.28 22.35
N PHE A 259 12.84 -10.99 22.14
CA PHE A 259 11.72 -10.29 22.77
C PHE A 259 10.36 -10.87 22.33
N TRP A 260 10.13 -10.95 21.03
CA TRP A 260 8.85 -11.44 20.48
C TRP A 260 8.67 -12.94 20.68
N GLY A 261 9.75 -13.73 20.66
CA GLY A 261 9.73 -15.14 21.04
C GLY A 261 9.30 -15.33 22.50
N HIS A 262 9.88 -14.55 23.41
CA HIS A 262 9.47 -14.55 24.82
C HIS A 262 7.99 -14.14 24.99
N ARG A 263 7.50 -13.16 24.22
CA ARG A 263 6.09 -12.75 24.26
C ARG A 263 5.15 -13.84 23.72
N ARG A 264 5.51 -14.52 22.63
CA ARG A 264 4.74 -15.64 22.07
C ARG A 264 4.71 -16.86 22.99
N SER A 265 5.75 -17.08 23.79
CA SER A 265 5.83 -18.21 24.72
C SER A 265 5.04 -18.04 26.01
N VAL A 266 4.37 -16.89 26.23
CA VAL A 266 3.54 -16.65 27.43
C VAL A 266 2.50 -17.76 27.64
N LYS A 267 1.88 -18.26 26.56
CA LYS A 267 0.88 -19.34 26.65
C LYS A 267 1.45 -20.64 27.22
N TRP A 268 2.74 -20.89 27.01
CA TRP A 268 3.46 -22.06 27.51
C TRP A 268 4.06 -21.83 28.89
N ARG A 269 4.55 -20.61 29.16
CA ARG A 269 5.15 -20.24 30.46
C ARG A 269 4.12 -20.00 31.56
N HIS A 270 2.91 -19.59 31.20
CA HIS A 270 1.82 -19.32 32.15
C HIS A 270 0.49 -19.93 31.63
N PRO A 271 0.39 -21.26 31.53
CA PRO A 271 -0.74 -21.93 30.90
C PRO A 271 -2.05 -21.62 31.63
N ILE A 272 -2.07 -21.69 32.98
CA ILE A 272 -3.27 -21.42 33.78
C ILE A 272 -3.80 -20.00 33.56
N ARG A 273 -2.90 -19.00 33.54
CA ARG A 273 -3.27 -17.60 33.26
C ARG A 273 -3.79 -17.42 31.84
N HIS A 274 -3.17 -18.11 30.87
CA HIS A 274 -3.62 -18.09 29.49
C HIS A 274 -5.03 -18.66 29.34
N TRP A 275 -5.32 -19.82 29.94
CA TRP A 275 -6.65 -20.44 29.93
C TRP A 275 -7.71 -19.60 30.63
N LYS A 276 -7.40 -19.05 31.82
CA LYS A 276 -8.32 -18.13 32.53
C LYS A 276 -8.63 -16.88 31.72
N ASN A 277 -7.62 -16.29 31.06
CA ASN A 277 -7.82 -15.12 30.22
C ASN A 277 -8.57 -15.44 28.93
N LYS A 278 -8.36 -16.62 28.33
CA LYS A 278 -9.08 -17.07 27.13
C LYS A 278 -10.59 -17.20 27.38
N LYS A 279 -10.99 -17.69 28.56
CA LYS A 279 -12.40 -17.75 28.97
C LYS A 279 -13.03 -16.37 29.20
N ARG A 280 -12.22 -15.34 29.48
CA ARG A 280 -12.67 -13.95 29.68
C ARG A 280 -12.61 -13.10 28.40
N ALA A 281 -12.04 -13.61 27.32
CA ALA A 281 -11.71 -12.81 26.14
C ALA A 281 -12.91 -12.66 25.21
N ALA A 282 -13.76 -11.66 25.51
CA ALA A 282 -14.60 -11.00 24.52
C ALA A 282 -13.92 -9.75 23.91
N SER A 283 -12.69 -9.43 24.33
CA SER A 283 -11.99 -8.21 23.90
C SER A 283 -11.31 -8.38 22.54
N LYS A 284 -11.67 -7.54 21.57
CA LYS A 284 -11.00 -7.35 20.29
C LYS A 284 -9.47 -7.21 20.50
N PRO A 285 -8.61 -7.91 19.73
CA PRO A 285 -7.17 -7.76 19.87
C PRO A 285 -6.76 -6.33 19.50
N VAL A 286 -5.70 -5.82 20.15
CA VAL A 286 -5.20 -4.46 19.93
C VAL A 286 -4.93 -4.18 18.44
N TYR A 287 -4.31 -5.12 17.73
CA TYR A 287 -4.13 -5.05 16.29
C TYR A 287 -4.83 -6.22 15.63
N PRO A 288 -5.37 -6.04 14.41
CA PRO A 288 -5.87 -7.16 13.63
C PRO A 288 -4.72 -8.10 13.23
N PRO A 289 -5.02 -9.34 12.82
CA PRO A 289 -4.05 -10.20 12.15
C PRO A 289 -3.40 -9.47 10.97
N ILE A 290 -2.11 -9.75 10.68
CA ILE A 290 -1.37 -9.04 9.63
C ILE A 290 -2.02 -9.17 8.24
N GLN A 291 -2.70 -10.29 7.99
CA GLN A 291 -3.43 -10.55 6.74
C GLN A 291 -4.67 -9.69 6.57
N ASP A 292 -5.19 -9.14 7.68
CA ASP A 292 -6.38 -8.33 7.74
C ASP A 292 -6.05 -6.83 7.81
N ILE A 293 -4.76 -6.46 7.90
CA ILE A 293 -4.30 -5.08 7.76
C ILE A 293 -4.23 -4.75 6.27
N TRP A 294 -5.15 -3.90 5.83
CA TRP A 294 -5.22 -3.39 4.47
C TRP A 294 -5.29 -1.87 4.54
N LEU A 295 -4.38 -1.19 3.83
CA LEU A 295 -4.25 0.27 3.87
C LEU A 295 -4.18 0.79 2.43
N TRP A 296 -5.12 1.65 2.05
CA TRP A 296 -5.14 2.30 0.74
C TRP A 296 -4.10 3.43 0.67
N ASP A 297 -3.39 3.52 -0.44
CA ASP A 297 -2.52 4.65 -0.76
C ASP A 297 -3.05 5.40 -1.98
N GLU A 298 -3.51 6.64 -1.74
CA GLU A 298 -4.14 7.47 -2.76
C GLU A 298 -3.15 7.90 -3.84
N LYS A 299 -1.89 8.18 -3.47
CA LYS A 299 -0.85 8.69 -4.38
C LYS A 299 -0.54 7.73 -5.51
N SER A 300 -0.60 6.43 -5.24
CA SER A 300 -0.34 5.37 -6.22
C SER A 300 -1.58 4.57 -6.64
N ALA A 301 -2.77 4.95 -6.15
CA ALA A 301 -4.05 4.29 -6.43
C ALA A 301 -4.03 2.75 -6.22
N GLN A 302 -3.37 2.31 -5.14
CA GLN A 302 -3.20 0.89 -4.81
C GLN A 302 -3.06 0.69 -3.30
N PRO A 303 -3.34 -0.53 -2.79
CA PRO A 303 -3.10 -0.83 -1.40
C PRO A 303 -1.62 -1.10 -1.12
N MET A 304 -1.25 -0.79 0.11
CA MET A 304 0.09 -0.94 0.65
C MET A 304 0.52 -2.40 0.81
N ILE A 305 1.78 -2.68 0.49
CA ILE A 305 2.40 -3.96 0.88
C ILE A 305 2.72 -3.89 2.37
N VAL A 306 1.84 -4.45 3.20
CA VAL A 306 1.96 -4.40 4.66
C VAL A 306 2.95 -5.44 5.23
N PRO A 307 2.80 -6.76 4.97
CA PRO A 307 3.67 -7.77 5.56
C PRO A 307 5.03 -7.89 4.88
N SER A 308 6.07 -8.18 5.67
CA SER A 308 7.37 -8.67 5.17
C SER A 308 7.25 -10.03 4.51
N ARG A 309 8.30 -10.46 3.79
CA ARG A 309 8.38 -11.80 3.19
C ARG A 309 8.16 -12.91 4.24
N GLN A 310 8.80 -12.82 5.41
CA GLN A 310 8.66 -13.82 6.48
C GLN A 310 7.23 -13.87 7.01
N GLU A 311 6.59 -12.72 7.20
CA GLU A 311 5.19 -12.64 7.63
C GLU A 311 4.26 -13.22 6.57
N LYS A 312 4.44 -12.90 5.28
CA LYS A 312 3.66 -13.50 4.19
C LYS A 312 3.72 -15.03 4.22
N HIS A 313 4.91 -15.62 4.39
CA HIS A 313 5.07 -17.07 4.44
C HIS A 313 4.39 -17.71 5.65
N ALA A 314 4.33 -17.03 6.79
CA ALA A 314 3.68 -17.55 8.00
C ALA A 314 2.16 -17.70 7.86
N TYR A 315 1.52 -16.91 6.97
CA TYR A 315 0.07 -16.94 6.73
C TYR A 315 -0.32 -17.66 5.42
N ARG A 316 0.66 -18.09 4.60
CA ARG A 316 0.38 -18.86 3.40
C ARG A 316 -0.16 -20.24 3.74
N LYS A 317 -1.32 -20.58 3.16
CA LYS A 317 -1.92 -21.92 3.27
C LYS A 317 -1.16 -22.89 2.35
N TRP A 318 -0.35 -23.78 2.93
CA TRP A 318 0.43 -24.78 2.16
C TRP A 318 -0.45 -25.66 1.26
N ARG A 319 -1.66 -26.03 1.72
CA ARG A 319 -2.64 -26.79 0.93
C ARG A 319 -3.03 -26.07 -0.36
N TYR A 320 -3.24 -24.75 -0.29
CA TYR A 320 -3.54 -23.93 -1.46
C TYR A 320 -2.37 -23.90 -2.44
N LEU A 321 -1.14 -23.68 -1.95
CA LEU A 321 0.06 -23.68 -2.81
C LEU A 321 0.23 -25.02 -3.54
N PHE A 322 0.07 -26.13 -2.82
CA PHE A 322 0.17 -27.46 -3.41
C PHE A 322 -0.93 -27.70 -4.45
N SER A 323 -2.19 -27.37 -4.14
CA SER A 323 -3.32 -27.50 -5.06
C SER A 323 -3.12 -26.69 -6.34
N MET A 324 -2.67 -25.44 -6.22
CA MET A 324 -2.41 -24.55 -7.36
C MET A 324 -1.30 -25.10 -8.25
N VAL A 325 -0.20 -25.58 -7.67
CA VAL A 325 0.89 -26.20 -8.45
C VAL A 325 0.41 -27.46 -9.14
N TRP A 326 -0.34 -28.31 -8.44
CA TRP A 326 -0.91 -29.54 -9.00
C TRP A 326 -1.84 -29.26 -10.19
N GLN A 327 -2.79 -28.32 -10.04
CA GLN A 327 -3.67 -27.87 -11.11
C GLN A 327 -2.87 -27.37 -12.32
N GLY A 328 -1.83 -26.57 -12.08
CA GLY A 328 -0.94 -26.11 -13.14
C GLY A 328 -0.22 -27.23 -13.89
N VAL A 329 0.31 -28.22 -13.16
CA VAL A 329 0.96 -29.40 -13.77
C VAL A 329 -0.02 -30.19 -14.62
N CYS A 330 -1.25 -30.41 -14.14
CA CYS A 330 -2.29 -31.10 -14.91
C CYS A 330 -2.71 -30.32 -16.16
N ALA A 331 -2.78 -28.98 -16.09
CA ALA A 331 -3.20 -28.13 -17.19
C ALA A 331 -2.10 -27.91 -18.25
N ALA A 332 -0.82 -27.95 -17.84
CA ALA A 332 0.32 -27.55 -18.65
C ALA A 332 0.38 -28.19 -20.05
N PRO A 333 0.18 -29.52 -20.25
CA PRO A 333 0.25 -30.12 -21.58
C PRO A 333 -0.81 -29.57 -22.54
N GLY A 334 -2.03 -29.35 -22.06
CA GLY A 334 -3.15 -28.85 -22.86
C GLY A 334 -3.00 -27.39 -23.25
N ILE A 335 -2.46 -26.57 -22.34
CA ILE A 335 -2.13 -25.17 -22.57
C ILE A 335 -0.94 -25.05 -23.52
N TYR A 336 0.13 -25.82 -23.30
CA TYR A 336 1.35 -25.73 -24.10
C TYR A 336 1.10 -26.07 -25.58
N ARG A 337 0.26 -27.06 -25.88
CA ARG A 337 -0.13 -27.39 -27.25
C ARG A 337 -0.81 -26.21 -27.96
N ARG A 338 -1.79 -25.58 -27.29
CA ARG A 338 -2.50 -24.40 -27.82
C ARG A 338 -1.55 -23.21 -27.97
N TYR A 339 -0.68 -22.99 -27.00
CA TYR A 339 0.32 -21.93 -27.03
C TYR A 339 1.23 -22.02 -28.26
N GLN A 340 1.75 -23.20 -28.57
CA GLN A 340 2.58 -23.39 -29.77
C GLN A 340 1.81 -23.11 -31.06
N GLN A 341 0.54 -23.53 -31.15
CA GLN A 341 -0.33 -23.25 -32.29
C GLN A 341 -0.63 -21.74 -32.44
N LEU A 342 -0.88 -21.05 -31.32
CA LEU A 342 -1.14 -19.62 -31.33
C LEU A 342 0.10 -18.82 -31.74
N LEU A 343 1.29 -19.22 -31.28
CA LEU A 343 2.52 -18.57 -31.71
C LEU A 343 2.72 -18.61 -33.22
N THR A 344 2.51 -19.77 -33.85
CA THR A 344 2.64 -19.90 -35.31
C THR A 344 1.56 -19.13 -36.08
N GLN A 345 0.42 -18.84 -35.45
CA GLN A 345 -0.69 -18.05 -36.02
C GLN A 345 -0.57 -16.55 -35.75
N SER A 346 0.43 -16.09 -35.00
CA SER A 346 0.58 -14.68 -34.65
C SER A 346 0.66 -13.80 -35.91
N TYR A 347 -0.11 -12.72 -35.94
CA TYR A 347 -0.13 -11.74 -37.05
C TYR A 347 -0.66 -12.26 -38.40
N THR A 348 -1.28 -13.44 -38.42
CA THR A 348 -1.78 -14.06 -39.66
C THR A 348 -3.24 -13.73 -39.98
N THR A 349 -4.01 -13.33 -38.96
CA THR A 349 -5.45 -13.06 -39.09
C THR A 349 -5.69 -11.56 -39.14
N PRO A 350 -6.51 -11.05 -40.08
CA PRO A 350 -6.90 -9.65 -40.08
C PRO A 350 -7.76 -9.25 -38.87
N ILE A 351 -7.58 -8.02 -38.37
CA ILE A 351 -8.22 -7.56 -37.12
C ILE A 351 -8.76 -6.14 -37.29
N GLU A 352 -10.05 -5.96 -37.01
CA GLU A 352 -10.67 -4.64 -36.89
C GLU A 352 -10.19 -3.94 -35.62
N MET A 353 -9.52 -2.79 -35.72
CA MET A 353 -8.97 -2.09 -34.54
C MET A 353 -10.03 -1.32 -33.74
N LYS A 354 -11.18 -1.02 -34.35
CA LYS A 354 -12.26 -0.25 -33.74
C LYS A 354 -12.67 -0.83 -32.38
N GLY A 355 -12.58 0.00 -31.34
CA GLY A 355 -13.00 -0.36 -29.98
C GLY A 355 -12.01 -1.24 -29.19
N ARG A 356 -10.82 -1.55 -29.72
CA ARG A 356 -9.84 -2.41 -29.04
C ARG A 356 -8.86 -1.68 -28.13
N ILE A 357 -8.70 -0.38 -28.34
CA ILE A 357 -7.80 0.48 -27.58
C ILE A 357 -8.65 1.31 -26.63
N GLY A 358 -8.55 1.03 -25.34
CA GLY A 358 -9.27 1.76 -24.30
C GLY A 358 -8.33 2.48 -23.32
N ILE A 359 -8.92 3.37 -22.54
CA ILE A 359 -8.23 4.19 -21.54
C ILE A 359 -9.02 4.16 -20.23
N ALA A 360 -8.32 4.08 -19.09
CA ALA A 360 -8.96 4.20 -17.78
C ALA A 360 -9.07 5.67 -17.34
N LEU A 361 -10.21 6.04 -16.74
CA LEU A 361 -10.42 7.37 -16.15
C LEU A 361 -10.47 7.29 -14.62
N HIS A 362 -10.25 8.44 -13.97
CA HIS A 362 -10.36 8.59 -12.52
C HIS A 362 -11.71 9.23 -12.15
N PRO A 363 -12.65 8.49 -11.51
CA PRO A 363 -13.96 9.03 -11.13
C PRO A 363 -13.89 9.95 -9.89
N HIS A 364 -13.07 11.00 -9.94
CA HIS A 364 -12.91 11.99 -8.89
C HIS A 364 -13.35 13.38 -9.38
N PRO A 365 -14.04 14.20 -8.55
CA PRO A 365 -14.52 15.53 -8.95
C PRO A 365 -13.44 16.42 -9.57
N ASP A 366 -12.25 16.45 -8.95
CA ASP A 366 -11.13 17.28 -9.42
C ASP A 366 -10.53 16.85 -10.77
N TYR A 367 -10.93 15.68 -11.29
CA TYR A 367 -10.41 15.11 -12.54
C TYR A 367 -11.47 15.10 -13.64
N THR A 368 -12.73 14.89 -13.27
CA THR A 368 -13.78 14.47 -14.20
C THR A 368 -13.95 15.41 -15.39
N GLU A 369 -14.04 16.73 -15.15
CA GLU A 369 -14.25 17.69 -16.23
C GLU A 369 -13.07 17.72 -17.21
N THR A 370 -11.86 17.84 -16.69
CA THR A 370 -10.63 17.89 -17.49
C THR A 370 -10.39 16.59 -18.26
N GLU A 371 -10.59 15.44 -17.60
CA GLU A 371 -10.42 14.13 -18.23
C GLU A 371 -11.44 13.89 -19.35
N LEU A 372 -12.68 14.38 -19.23
CA LEU A 372 -13.66 14.29 -20.31
C LEU A 372 -13.25 15.11 -21.54
N GLN A 373 -12.67 16.30 -21.35
CA GLN A 373 -12.16 17.11 -22.46
C GLN A 373 -10.95 16.44 -23.14
N LEU A 374 -10.03 15.88 -22.35
CA LEU A 374 -8.87 15.14 -22.85
C LEU A 374 -9.29 13.84 -23.59
N LEU A 375 -10.34 13.16 -23.10
CA LEU A 375 -10.91 11.99 -23.75
C LEU A 375 -11.52 12.35 -25.12
N GLU A 376 -12.20 13.48 -25.22
CA GLU A 376 -12.73 13.99 -26.49
C GLU A 376 -11.60 14.28 -27.49
N GLN A 377 -10.47 14.83 -27.03
CA GLN A 377 -9.27 15.02 -27.87
C GLN A 377 -8.66 13.71 -28.37
N LEU A 378 -8.79 12.61 -27.62
CA LEU A 378 -8.39 11.26 -28.06
C LEU A 378 -9.40 10.60 -29.02
N GLY A 379 -10.51 11.26 -29.35
CA GLY A 379 -11.56 10.71 -30.21
C GLY A 379 -12.51 9.74 -29.47
N ASN A 380 -12.63 9.87 -28.15
CA ASN A 380 -13.55 9.09 -27.31
C ASN A 380 -13.39 7.55 -27.43
N PRO A 381 -12.18 7.01 -27.17
CA PRO A 381 -11.99 5.55 -27.10
C PRO A 381 -12.82 4.91 -25.98
N PRO A 382 -13.03 3.59 -26.00
CA PRO A 382 -13.60 2.83 -24.89
C PRO A 382 -12.96 3.17 -23.54
N VAL A 383 -13.78 3.22 -22.49
CA VAL A 383 -13.37 3.65 -21.16
C VAL A 383 -13.45 2.51 -20.16
N LEU A 384 -12.45 2.41 -19.29
CA LEU A 384 -12.52 1.61 -18.07
C LEU A 384 -12.71 2.51 -16.84
N ILE A 385 -13.72 2.21 -16.02
CA ILE A 385 -13.98 2.91 -14.75
C ILE A 385 -13.87 1.92 -13.59
N ARG A 386 -13.11 2.30 -12.57
CA ARG A 386 -13.02 1.54 -11.33
C ARG A 386 -14.09 1.93 -10.32
N PHE A 387 -14.56 0.94 -9.58
CA PHE A 387 -15.34 1.09 -8.36
C PHE A 387 -14.57 0.41 -7.22
N CYS A 388 -14.30 1.11 -6.11
CA CYS A 388 -13.57 0.51 -5.00
C CYS A 388 -14.47 0.32 -3.77
N HIS A 389 -14.51 -0.90 -3.21
CA HIS A 389 -15.35 -1.19 -2.04
C HIS A 389 -14.98 -0.40 -0.76
N HIS A 390 -13.75 0.11 -0.66
CA HIS A 390 -13.35 0.91 0.49
C HIS A 390 -13.83 2.37 0.42
N GLU A 391 -14.29 2.82 -0.76
CA GLU A 391 -14.88 4.14 -0.96
C GLU A 391 -16.27 4.22 -0.32
N THR A 392 -16.79 5.43 -0.24
CA THR A 392 -18.10 5.75 0.32
C THR A 392 -19.22 5.63 -0.72
N ALA A 393 -20.46 5.48 -0.24
CA ALA A 393 -21.63 5.49 -1.11
C ALA A 393 -21.76 6.78 -1.96
N THR A 394 -21.27 7.91 -1.46
CA THR A 394 -21.24 9.17 -2.21
C THR A 394 -20.32 9.07 -3.42
N GLU A 395 -19.13 8.48 -3.27
CA GLU A 395 -18.20 8.24 -4.37
C GLU A 395 -18.79 7.25 -5.36
N TRP A 396 -19.36 6.13 -4.90
CA TRP A 396 -20.02 5.16 -5.77
C TRP A 396 -21.14 5.78 -6.62
N ASN A 397 -21.99 6.61 -6.02
CA ASN A 397 -23.08 7.28 -6.75
C ASN A 397 -22.56 8.31 -7.77
N ARG A 398 -21.46 9.02 -7.46
CA ARG A 398 -20.80 9.90 -8.44
C ARG A 398 -20.24 9.10 -9.61
N THR A 399 -19.58 7.98 -9.34
CA THR A 399 -19.06 7.08 -10.38
C THR A 399 -20.20 6.53 -11.25
N ILE A 400 -21.34 6.16 -10.66
CA ILE A 400 -22.54 5.76 -11.41
C ILE A 400 -23.01 6.88 -12.34
N ALA A 401 -23.06 8.12 -11.86
CA ALA A 401 -23.47 9.26 -12.68
C ALA A 401 -22.50 9.51 -13.85
N LEU A 402 -21.19 9.40 -13.61
CA LEU A 402 -20.17 9.51 -14.66
C LEU A 402 -20.34 8.43 -15.73
N VAL A 403 -20.55 7.17 -15.33
CA VAL A 403 -20.78 6.08 -16.28
C VAL A 403 -22.03 6.37 -17.14
N LYS A 404 -23.14 6.79 -16.53
CA LYS A 404 -24.36 7.16 -17.27
C LYS A 404 -24.12 8.32 -18.25
N GLN A 405 -23.33 9.33 -17.86
CA GLN A 405 -22.94 10.43 -18.73
C GLN A 405 -22.12 9.93 -19.93
N LEU A 406 -21.11 9.11 -19.72
CA LEU A 406 -20.29 8.51 -20.79
C LEU A 406 -21.14 7.70 -21.76
N ARG A 407 -22.07 6.89 -21.23
CA ARG A 407 -23.00 6.07 -22.02
C ARG A 407 -23.99 6.92 -22.82
N SER A 408 -24.47 8.04 -22.28
CA SER A 408 -25.33 8.98 -23.02
C SER A 408 -24.63 9.60 -24.23
N LYS A 409 -23.30 9.70 -24.20
CA LYS A 409 -22.44 10.13 -25.33
C LYS A 409 -22.09 8.98 -26.29
N GLY A 410 -22.57 7.75 -26.04
CA GLY A 410 -22.34 6.58 -26.90
C GLY A 410 -21.01 5.86 -26.69
N LEU A 411 -20.23 6.21 -25.66
CA LEU A 411 -18.93 5.58 -25.41
C LEU A 411 -19.09 4.17 -24.86
N GLU A 412 -18.27 3.22 -25.31
CA GLU A 412 -18.16 1.91 -24.68
C GLU A 412 -17.54 2.02 -23.28
N VAL A 413 -18.15 1.39 -22.28
CA VAL A 413 -17.65 1.42 -20.90
C VAL A 413 -17.51 -0.01 -20.36
N MET A 414 -16.35 -0.30 -19.78
CA MET A 414 -16.07 -1.47 -18.96
C MET A 414 -15.93 -1.06 -17.49
N LEU A 415 -16.51 -1.85 -16.59
CA LEU A 415 -16.38 -1.63 -15.15
C LEU A 415 -15.33 -2.56 -14.56
N ALA A 416 -14.50 -2.06 -13.66
CA ALA A 416 -13.64 -2.88 -12.79
C ALA A 416 -14.05 -2.67 -11.33
N VAL A 417 -14.51 -3.74 -10.68
CA VAL A 417 -15.07 -3.68 -9.31
C VAL A 417 -14.10 -4.31 -8.33
N LEU A 418 -13.44 -3.47 -7.54
CA LEU A 418 -12.30 -3.79 -6.70
C LEU A 418 -12.73 -4.13 -5.27
N GLN A 419 -12.19 -5.23 -4.75
CA GLN A 419 -12.29 -5.59 -3.35
C GLN A 419 -11.23 -4.87 -2.49
N ASP A 420 -11.59 -4.53 -1.26
CA ASP A 420 -10.64 -4.37 -0.16
C ASP A 420 -10.68 -5.63 0.74
N ARG A 421 -9.95 -5.62 1.85
CA ARG A 421 -10.01 -6.77 2.78
C ARG A 421 -11.35 -6.87 3.52
N GLN A 422 -12.09 -5.78 3.71
CA GLN A 422 -13.41 -5.86 4.35
C GLN A 422 -14.43 -6.59 3.49
N ALA A 423 -14.30 -6.60 2.16
CA ALA A 423 -15.20 -7.37 1.30
C ALA A 423 -15.25 -8.88 1.66
N LEU A 424 -14.17 -9.44 2.22
CA LEU A 424 -14.11 -10.82 2.72
C LEU A 424 -14.50 -10.94 4.19
N LEU A 425 -14.18 -9.94 5.02
CA LEU A 425 -14.48 -9.96 6.46
C LEU A 425 -15.94 -9.60 6.76
N GLN A 426 -16.60 -8.90 5.83
CA GLN A 426 -17.99 -8.45 5.90
C GLN A 426 -18.69 -8.77 4.56
N PRO A 427 -19.03 -10.05 4.29
CA PRO A 427 -19.58 -10.44 2.98
C PRO A 427 -20.84 -9.69 2.56
N ASP A 428 -21.66 -9.28 3.53
CA ASP A 428 -22.89 -8.51 3.26
C ASP A 428 -22.59 -7.13 2.66
N SER A 429 -21.52 -6.46 3.08
CA SER A 429 -21.14 -5.16 2.52
C SER A 429 -20.70 -5.30 1.06
N TRP A 430 -19.95 -6.36 0.76
CA TRP A 430 -19.55 -6.68 -0.63
C TRP A 430 -20.77 -7.00 -1.50
N LYS A 431 -21.72 -7.79 -0.99
CA LYS A 431 -22.97 -8.09 -1.70
C LYS A 431 -23.79 -6.83 -2.00
N GLN A 432 -23.94 -5.94 -1.02
CA GLN A 432 -24.67 -4.68 -1.18
C GLN A 432 -23.99 -3.78 -2.22
N PHE A 433 -22.67 -3.67 -2.16
CA PHE A 433 -21.87 -2.90 -3.12
C PHE A 433 -22.02 -3.41 -4.56
N LEU A 434 -21.88 -4.73 -4.77
CA LEU A 434 -22.07 -5.34 -6.09
C LEU A 434 -23.50 -5.16 -6.61
N THR A 435 -24.50 -5.33 -5.72
CA THR A 435 -25.91 -5.17 -6.08
C THR A 435 -26.19 -3.74 -6.56
N LEU A 436 -25.71 -2.73 -5.83
CA LEU A 436 -25.86 -1.32 -6.21
C LEU A 436 -25.32 -1.04 -7.62
N ILE A 437 -24.10 -1.49 -7.92
CA ILE A 437 -23.44 -1.25 -9.20
C ILE A 437 -24.18 -1.97 -10.33
N ILE A 438 -24.42 -3.27 -10.16
CA ILE A 438 -24.99 -4.12 -11.22
C ILE A 438 -26.44 -3.73 -11.52
N GLU A 439 -27.27 -3.45 -10.50
CA GLU A 439 -28.65 -2.98 -10.73
C GLU A 439 -28.70 -1.60 -11.40
N SER A 440 -27.70 -0.74 -11.15
CA SER A 440 -27.69 0.62 -11.69
C SER A 440 -27.14 0.73 -13.11
N LEU A 441 -26.22 -0.17 -13.50
CA LEU A 441 -25.39 -0.02 -14.71
C LEU A 441 -25.28 -1.29 -15.56
N GLY A 442 -25.73 -2.46 -15.08
CA GLY A 442 -25.43 -3.75 -15.70
C GLY A 442 -25.89 -3.90 -17.15
N ASP A 443 -26.95 -3.20 -17.54
CA ASP A 443 -27.53 -3.17 -18.89
C ASP A 443 -26.86 -2.16 -19.83
N GLN A 444 -26.02 -1.28 -19.30
CA GLN A 444 -25.42 -0.16 -20.02
C GLN A 444 -23.93 -0.37 -20.31
N VAL A 445 -23.28 -1.39 -19.75
CA VAL A 445 -21.82 -1.57 -19.85
C VAL A 445 -21.46 -2.82 -20.65
N ALA A 446 -20.28 -2.81 -21.28
CA ALA A 446 -19.84 -3.90 -22.14
C ALA A 446 -19.42 -5.14 -21.33
N HIS A 447 -18.69 -4.92 -20.25
CA HIS A 447 -18.17 -5.96 -19.35
C HIS A 447 -18.07 -5.44 -17.93
N ILE A 448 -18.17 -6.35 -16.96
CA ILE A 448 -17.95 -6.09 -15.53
C ILE A 448 -16.88 -7.04 -15.04
N GLU A 449 -15.67 -6.51 -14.80
CA GLU A 449 -14.60 -7.23 -14.14
C GLU A 449 -14.85 -7.25 -12.64
N ILE A 450 -14.89 -8.45 -12.06
CA ILE A 450 -15.05 -8.65 -10.62
C ILE A 450 -13.73 -9.09 -10.03
N THR A 451 -13.39 -8.47 -8.91
CA THR A 451 -12.09 -8.56 -8.25
C THR A 451 -10.96 -7.88 -9.02
N HIS A 452 -9.82 -7.70 -8.36
CA HIS A 452 -8.67 -7.03 -8.93
C HIS A 452 -7.36 -7.52 -8.34
N ALA A 453 -6.38 -7.76 -9.22
CA ALA A 453 -5.06 -8.29 -8.90
C ALA A 453 -5.14 -9.45 -7.89
N SER A 454 -6.02 -10.43 -8.16
CA SER A 454 -6.43 -11.46 -7.19
C SER A 454 -5.30 -12.38 -6.71
N ASN A 455 -4.18 -12.44 -7.46
CA ASN A 455 -2.95 -13.14 -7.12
C ASN A 455 -1.95 -12.32 -6.29
N ARG A 456 -2.29 -11.10 -5.87
CA ARG A 456 -1.43 -10.23 -5.06
C ARG A 456 -2.04 -10.01 -3.68
N LEU A 457 -1.37 -10.55 -2.65
CA LEU A 457 -1.84 -10.47 -1.25
C LEU A 457 -2.16 -9.05 -0.74
N LYS A 458 -1.52 -8.01 -1.29
CA LYS A 458 -1.80 -6.61 -0.92
C LYS A 458 -3.24 -6.19 -1.25
N TRP A 459 -3.88 -6.84 -2.22
CA TRP A 459 -5.27 -6.64 -2.63
C TRP A 459 -6.27 -7.47 -1.81
N GLY A 460 -5.83 -8.03 -0.67
CA GLY A 460 -6.73 -8.63 0.32
C GLY A 460 -7.14 -10.09 0.08
N ILE A 461 -6.72 -10.70 -1.04
CA ILE A 461 -7.04 -12.10 -1.40
C ILE A 461 -5.82 -13.00 -1.13
N TRP A 462 -6.04 -14.08 -0.39
CA TRP A 462 -4.99 -15.01 0.08
C TRP A 462 -5.12 -16.43 -0.48
N SER A 463 -6.25 -16.78 -1.09
CA SER A 463 -6.49 -18.12 -1.67
C SER A 463 -7.60 -18.09 -2.73
N SER A 464 -7.62 -19.08 -3.61
CA SER A 464 -8.70 -19.26 -4.59
C SER A 464 -10.08 -19.44 -3.96
N ASP A 465 -10.17 -19.97 -2.73
CA ASP A 465 -11.43 -20.02 -1.97
C ASP A 465 -11.97 -18.61 -1.62
N GLU A 466 -11.08 -17.66 -1.33
CA GLU A 466 -11.48 -16.27 -1.05
C GLU A 466 -11.88 -15.56 -2.34
N TYR A 467 -11.17 -15.82 -3.45
CA TYR A 467 -11.61 -15.38 -4.78
C TYR A 467 -13.02 -15.90 -5.11
N ARG A 468 -13.28 -17.20 -4.89
CA ARG A 468 -14.62 -17.79 -5.09
C ARG A 468 -15.68 -17.09 -4.23
N GLN A 469 -15.39 -16.80 -2.97
CA GLN A 469 -16.31 -16.08 -2.08
C GLN A 469 -16.68 -14.69 -2.63
N LEU A 470 -15.71 -13.96 -3.21
CA LEU A 470 -15.96 -12.66 -3.81
C LEU A 470 -16.74 -12.74 -5.13
N MET A 471 -16.54 -13.80 -5.90
CA MET A 471 -17.27 -14.03 -7.16
C MET A 471 -18.72 -14.45 -6.94
N MET A 472 -19.03 -15.18 -5.86
CA MET A 472 -20.37 -15.76 -5.64
C MET A 472 -21.52 -14.75 -5.75
N PRO A 473 -21.50 -13.57 -5.10
CA PRO A 473 -22.59 -12.61 -5.23
C PRO A 473 -22.74 -12.04 -6.66
N ALA A 474 -21.64 -11.89 -7.40
CA ALA A 474 -21.71 -11.46 -8.79
C ALA A 474 -22.37 -12.53 -9.69
N LEU A 475 -22.11 -13.81 -9.43
CA LEU A 475 -22.73 -14.93 -10.15
C LEU A 475 -24.22 -15.05 -9.85
N GLU A 476 -24.64 -14.84 -8.60
CA GLU A 476 -26.05 -14.72 -8.23
C GLU A 476 -26.73 -13.57 -8.99
N LEU A 477 -26.07 -12.42 -9.09
CA LEU A 477 -26.58 -11.27 -9.83
C LEU A 477 -26.65 -11.54 -11.35
N GLN A 478 -25.69 -12.29 -11.93
CA GLN A 478 -25.75 -12.69 -13.33
C GLN A 478 -26.94 -13.63 -13.62
N GLN A 479 -27.32 -14.50 -12.68
CA GLN A 479 -28.53 -15.33 -12.85
C GLN A 479 -29.79 -14.46 -12.88
N ARG A 480 -29.84 -13.41 -12.06
CA ARG A 480 -30.96 -12.45 -12.02
C ARG A 480 -30.96 -11.50 -13.21
N PHE A 481 -29.80 -11.13 -13.73
CA PHE A 481 -29.60 -10.23 -14.86
C PHE A 481 -28.77 -10.91 -15.96
N PRO A 482 -29.36 -11.83 -16.76
CA PRO A 482 -28.60 -12.67 -17.69
C PRO A 482 -27.84 -11.95 -18.81
N HIS A 483 -28.14 -10.67 -19.04
CA HIS A 483 -27.48 -9.84 -20.04
C HIS A 483 -26.08 -9.37 -19.60
N ILE A 484 -25.78 -9.38 -18.30
CA ILE A 484 -24.49 -8.88 -17.80
C ILE A 484 -23.36 -9.84 -18.19
N ARG A 485 -22.22 -9.25 -18.57
CA ARG A 485 -21.03 -9.99 -19.01
C ARG A 485 -19.92 -9.85 -17.98
N LEU A 486 -19.81 -10.85 -17.11
CA LEU A 486 -18.75 -10.91 -16.11
C LEU A 486 -17.43 -11.35 -16.76
N VAL A 487 -16.32 -10.69 -16.41
CA VAL A 487 -14.96 -11.07 -16.82
C VAL A 487 -14.05 -11.22 -15.60
N GLY A 488 -13.00 -12.02 -15.72
CA GLY A 488 -12.11 -12.36 -14.61
C GLY A 488 -11.00 -13.32 -15.04
N PRO A 489 -10.08 -13.73 -14.15
CA PRO A 489 -10.04 -13.48 -12.70
C PRO A 489 -9.26 -12.23 -12.29
N ALA A 490 -8.94 -11.33 -13.24
CA ALA A 490 -8.19 -10.09 -12.98
C ALA A 490 -6.87 -10.34 -12.23
N CYS A 491 -6.09 -11.35 -12.64
CA CYS A 491 -4.74 -11.56 -12.11
C CYS A 491 -3.76 -10.55 -12.70
N ILE A 492 -2.66 -10.26 -12.01
CA ILE A 492 -1.62 -9.32 -12.45
C ILE A 492 -0.26 -9.98 -12.66
N ASP A 493 0.49 -9.43 -13.61
CA ASP A 493 1.84 -9.84 -14.03
C ASP A 493 1.87 -11.23 -14.69
N PHE A 494 3.08 -11.68 -15.05
CA PHE A 494 3.32 -13.00 -15.62
C PHE A 494 3.32 -14.11 -14.55
N GLU A 495 2.14 -14.37 -13.97
CA GLU A 495 1.90 -15.43 -12.98
C GLU A 495 0.60 -16.19 -13.29
N TYR A 496 0.69 -17.23 -14.12
CA TYR A 496 -0.50 -17.91 -14.64
C TYR A 496 -0.98 -19.10 -13.80
N LEU A 497 -0.18 -19.61 -12.87
CA LEU A 497 -0.65 -20.64 -11.93
C LEU A 497 -1.84 -20.14 -11.07
N PRO A 498 -1.82 -18.92 -10.50
CA PRO A 498 -2.99 -18.34 -9.88
C PRO A 498 -4.20 -18.17 -10.82
N VAL A 499 -3.98 -17.85 -12.10
CA VAL A 499 -5.06 -17.72 -13.10
C VAL A 499 -5.80 -19.06 -13.26
N ILE A 500 -5.04 -20.14 -13.46
CA ILE A 500 -5.58 -21.51 -13.56
C ILE A 500 -6.37 -21.86 -12.30
N ALA A 501 -5.79 -21.62 -11.12
CA ALA A 501 -6.42 -21.96 -9.85
C ALA A 501 -7.69 -21.13 -9.56
N ALA A 502 -7.73 -19.86 -9.99
CA ALA A 502 -8.91 -19.02 -9.85
C ALA A 502 -10.03 -19.46 -10.81
N LEU A 503 -9.71 -19.69 -12.10
CA LEU A 503 -10.68 -20.18 -13.09
C LEU A 503 -11.30 -21.52 -12.66
N ASP A 504 -10.51 -22.45 -12.12
CA ASP A 504 -11.02 -23.76 -11.69
C ASP A 504 -12.08 -23.68 -10.57
N THR A 505 -12.12 -22.58 -9.81
CA THR A 505 -13.16 -22.35 -8.78
C THR A 505 -14.50 -21.87 -9.34
N HIS A 506 -14.55 -21.40 -10.59
CA HIS A 506 -15.73 -20.81 -11.21
C HIS A 506 -16.69 -21.90 -11.72
N PRO A 507 -18.02 -21.86 -11.55
CA PRO A 507 -18.90 -22.88 -12.14
C PRO A 507 -18.83 -22.97 -13.68
N LYS A 508 -18.85 -24.19 -14.23
CA LYS A 508 -18.93 -24.47 -15.68
C LYS A 508 -20.22 -23.97 -16.32
N THR A 509 -21.31 -23.91 -15.54
CA THR A 509 -22.64 -23.52 -16.01
C THR A 509 -22.77 -22.02 -16.26
N GLN A 510 -21.80 -21.22 -15.80
CA GLN A 510 -21.79 -19.77 -15.95
C GLN A 510 -20.37 -19.33 -16.33
N PRO A 511 -19.86 -19.63 -17.53
CA PRO A 511 -18.51 -19.23 -17.91
C PRO A 511 -18.37 -17.71 -17.98
N LEU A 512 -17.19 -17.20 -17.65
CA LEU A 512 -16.85 -15.78 -17.83
C LEU A 512 -16.87 -15.40 -19.31
N ALA A 513 -17.32 -14.18 -19.60
CA ALA A 513 -17.42 -13.65 -20.95
C ALA A 513 -16.06 -13.43 -21.63
N ALA A 514 -14.99 -13.26 -20.84
CA ALA A 514 -13.59 -13.18 -21.27
C ALA A 514 -12.67 -13.44 -20.07
N LEU A 515 -11.44 -13.88 -20.36
CA LEU A 515 -10.35 -13.90 -19.40
C LEU A 515 -9.78 -12.48 -19.28
N SER A 516 -9.96 -11.83 -18.13
CA SER A 516 -9.36 -10.52 -17.89
C SER A 516 -8.06 -10.61 -17.09
N HIS A 517 -7.07 -9.79 -17.44
CA HIS A 517 -5.73 -9.83 -16.86
C HIS A 517 -5.04 -8.46 -16.88
N LEU A 518 -4.20 -8.20 -15.88
CA LEU A 518 -3.38 -6.99 -15.77
C LEU A 518 -1.96 -7.34 -16.22
N LEU A 519 -1.67 -7.19 -17.52
CA LEU A 519 -0.46 -7.71 -18.14
C LEU A 519 0.66 -6.66 -18.19
N TYR A 520 1.26 -6.40 -17.03
CA TYR A 520 2.44 -5.55 -16.90
C TYR A 520 3.72 -6.27 -17.36
N VAL A 521 4.52 -5.54 -18.14
CA VAL A 521 5.86 -5.97 -18.60
C VAL A 521 6.94 -4.92 -18.34
N ASP A 522 6.55 -3.82 -17.69
CA ASP A 522 7.34 -2.61 -17.36
C ASP A 522 8.74 -2.91 -16.80
N ARG A 523 8.86 -3.91 -15.92
CA ARG A 523 10.14 -4.27 -15.31
C ARG A 523 11.19 -4.78 -16.29
N ARG A 524 10.84 -5.01 -17.56
CA ARG A 524 11.76 -5.46 -18.61
C ARG A 524 12.22 -4.32 -19.54
N GLY A 525 11.72 -3.10 -19.35
CA GLY A 525 11.89 -2.00 -20.31
C GLY A 525 10.92 -2.18 -21.48
N ALA A 526 11.45 -2.27 -22.70
CA ALA A 526 10.67 -2.43 -23.93
C ALA A 526 9.77 -3.69 -23.91
N PRO A 527 8.59 -3.66 -24.56
CA PRO A 527 7.65 -4.79 -24.57
C PRO A 527 8.20 -6.06 -25.26
N GLU A 528 9.20 -5.93 -26.13
CA GLU A 528 9.90 -7.06 -26.78
C GLU A 528 10.93 -7.73 -25.86
N ALA A 529 11.32 -7.09 -24.76
CA ALA A 529 12.31 -7.65 -23.85
C ALA A 529 11.78 -8.90 -23.13
N THR A 530 12.62 -9.94 -23.07
CA THR A 530 12.18 -11.25 -22.58
C THR A 530 12.32 -11.41 -21.06
N GLN A 531 11.34 -12.09 -20.45
CA GLN A 531 11.43 -12.65 -19.12
C GLN A 531 11.84 -14.12 -19.21
N GLY A 532 12.86 -14.54 -18.44
CA GLY A 532 13.33 -15.93 -18.45
C GLY A 532 13.95 -16.37 -19.79
N ARG A 533 14.46 -15.41 -20.60
CA ARG A 533 15.04 -15.58 -21.95
C ARG A 533 14.07 -15.95 -23.08
N GLN A 534 12.80 -16.23 -22.79
CA GLN A 534 11.86 -16.76 -23.78
C GLN A 534 10.54 -15.99 -23.90
N PHE A 535 10.13 -15.25 -22.87
CA PHE A 535 8.78 -14.68 -22.82
C PHE A 535 8.80 -13.16 -22.93
N SER A 536 8.65 -12.63 -24.15
CA SER A 536 8.32 -11.22 -24.40
C SER A 536 6.81 -10.98 -24.23
N THR A 537 6.34 -9.78 -24.52
CA THR A 537 4.90 -9.47 -24.53
C THR A 537 4.10 -10.38 -25.46
N LEU A 538 4.67 -10.76 -26.62
CA LEU A 538 4.00 -11.64 -27.59
C LEU A 538 3.74 -13.03 -26.98
N GLU A 539 4.78 -13.68 -26.48
CA GLU A 539 4.65 -15.03 -25.92
C GLU A 539 3.78 -15.04 -24.66
N LYS A 540 3.86 -13.99 -23.83
CA LYS A 540 2.98 -13.84 -22.67
C LYS A 540 1.52 -13.76 -23.08
N SER A 541 1.21 -13.00 -24.14
CA SER A 541 -0.15 -12.84 -24.68
C SER A 541 -0.67 -14.15 -25.29
N ALA A 542 0.16 -14.84 -26.09
CA ALA A 542 -0.19 -16.13 -26.67
C ALA A 542 -0.47 -17.19 -25.59
N LEU A 543 0.32 -17.22 -24.51
CA LEU A 543 0.10 -18.16 -23.42
C LEU A 543 -1.17 -17.82 -22.61
N LEU A 544 -1.53 -16.54 -22.50
CA LEU A 544 -2.79 -16.10 -21.88
C LEU A 544 -4.00 -16.49 -22.73
N LYS A 545 -3.93 -16.33 -24.06
CA LYS A 545 -4.94 -16.80 -25.02
C LYS A 545 -5.07 -18.32 -25.00
N ALA A 546 -3.95 -19.04 -24.90
CA ALA A 546 -3.94 -20.50 -24.76
C ALA A 546 -4.66 -20.97 -23.48
N LEU A 547 -4.51 -20.22 -22.38
CA LEU A 547 -5.23 -20.47 -21.13
C LEU A 547 -6.73 -20.27 -21.29
N ALA A 548 -7.15 -19.18 -21.93
CA ALA A 548 -8.56 -18.91 -22.22
C ALA A 548 -9.18 -20.02 -23.09
N GLN A 549 -8.49 -20.46 -24.15
CA GLN A 549 -8.91 -21.57 -25.01
C GLN A 549 -8.86 -22.95 -24.35
N TRP A 550 -8.07 -23.11 -23.28
CA TRP A 550 -7.98 -24.37 -22.54
C TRP A 550 -9.08 -24.50 -21.49
N SER A 551 -9.46 -23.39 -20.85
CA SER A 551 -10.45 -23.39 -19.78
C SER A 551 -11.87 -23.59 -20.32
N ASP A 552 -12.67 -24.40 -19.63
CA ASP A 552 -14.12 -24.50 -19.85
C ASP A 552 -14.92 -23.54 -18.96
N ARG A 553 -14.24 -22.58 -18.31
CA ARG A 553 -14.79 -21.65 -17.33
C ARG A 553 -14.80 -20.19 -17.80
N CYS A 554 -14.25 -19.92 -18.97
CA CYS A 554 -14.31 -18.62 -19.63
C CYS A 554 -14.41 -18.82 -21.14
N SER A 555 -14.82 -17.80 -21.86
CA SER A 555 -14.67 -17.78 -23.32
C SER A 555 -13.20 -17.79 -23.72
N ASP A 556 -12.94 -17.97 -25.01
CA ASP A 556 -11.59 -17.89 -25.57
C ASP A 556 -11.06 -16.45 -25.67
N LYS A 557 -11.84 -15.42 -25.30
CA LYS A 557 -11.43 -14.02 -25.37
C LYS A 557 -10.57 -13.62 -24.18
N VAL A 558 -9.68 -12.67 -24.40
CA VAL A 558 -8.74 -12.09 -23.44
C VAL A 558 -8.83 -10.57 -23.47
N ILE A 559 -9.03 -9.98 -22.30
CA ILE A 559 -8.99 -8.53 -22.10
C ILE A 559 -7.80 -8.19 -21.22
N VAL A 560 -6.92 -7.31 -21.69
CA VAL A 560 -5.95 -6.66 -20.80
C VAL A 560 -6.66 -5.47 -20.18
N SER A 561 -7.19 -5.64 -18.97
CA SER A 561 -7.91 -4.61 -18.24
C SER A 561 -6.98 -3.55 -17.64
N GLU A 562 -5.68 -3.85 -17.59
CA GLU A 562 -4.69 -2.91 -17.07
C GLU A 562 -3.28 -3.18 -17.57
N VAL A 563 -2.62 -2.12 -18.03
CA VAL A 563 -1.18 -2.08 -18.27
C VAL A 563 -0.72 -0.63 -18.27
N ASN A 564 0.51 -0.40 -17.80
CA ASN A 564 1.25 0.84 -18.00
C ASN A 564 2.75 0.70 -17.63
N TRP A 565 3.54 1.75 -17.85
CA TRP A 565 4.87 1.97 -17.34
C TRP A 565 4.89 3.11 -16.31
N PRO A 566 5.69 2.98 -15.24
CA PRO A 566 5.98 4.11 -14.36
C PRO A 566 6.89 5.13 -15.04
N VAL A 567 6.68 6.40 -14.76
CA VAL A 567 7.52 7.50 -15.25
C VAL A 567 8.67 7.77 -14.26
N LYS A 568 9.87 8.07 -14.78
CA LYS A 568 11.02 8.50 -13.97
C LYS A 568 10.74 9.81 -13.24
N HIS A 569 11.41 10.06 -12.11
CA HIS A 569 11.33 11.33 -11.38
C HIS A 569 9.95 11.63 -10.75
N ALA A 570 9.11 10.60 -10.61
CA ALA A 570 7.80 10.72 -9.96
C ALA A 570 7.82 10.42 -8.45
N GLY A 571 8.96 9.98 -7.90
CA GLY A 571 9.13 9.69 -6.47
C GLY A 571 8.03 8.79 -5.89
N ILE A 572 7.43 9.23 -4.78
CA ILE A 572 6.36 8.49 -4.07
C ILE A 572 5.03 8.35 -4.84
N TRP A 573 4.85 9.06 -5.95
CA TRP A 573 3.67 8.96 -6.82
C TRP A 573 3.79 7.81 -7.84
N SER A 574 4.99 7.28 -8.02
CA SER A 574 5.20 6.08 -8.83
C SER A 574 4.66 4.83 -8.12
N PRO A 575 3.96 3.91 -8.81
CA PRO A 575 3.44 2.68 -8.21
C PRO A 575 4.56 1.76 -7.71
N ILE A 576 5.77 1.93 -8.23
CA ILE A 576 6.97 1.25 -7.78
C ILE A 576 7.77 2.06 -6.77
N GLY A 577 7.54 3.37 -6.64
CA GLY A 577 8.19 4.29 -5.69
C GLY A 577 7.43 4.50 -4.37
N CYS A 578 6.15 4.14 -4.33
CA CYS A 578 5.29 4.25 -3.16
C CYS A 578 5.66 3.26 -2.04
N PRO A 579 5.47 3.64 -0.75
CA PRO A 579 4.99 4.94 -0.24
C PRO A 579 6.15 5.86 0.15
N TYR A 580 7.38 5.41 -0.10
CA TYR A 580 8.58 5.96 0.48
C TYR A 580 9.78 5.63 -0.38
N GLU A 581 10.59 6.65 -0.65
CA GLU A 581 11.79 6.54 -1.46
C GLU A 581 12.92 5.82 -0.73
N THR A 582 13.16 4.57 -1.13
CA THR A 582 14.29 3.82 -0.58
C THR A 582 15.63 4.47 -0.95
N PRO A 583 16.70 4.27 -0.15
CA PRO A 583 18.04 4.74 -0.51
C PRO A 583 18.51 4.30 -1.90
N LYS A 584 18.06 3.12 -2.37
CA LYS A 584 18.35 2.65 -3.72
C LYS A 584 17.72 3.56 -4.78
N TRP A 585 16.44 3.92 -4.62
CA TRP A 585 15.73 4.72 -5.63
C TRP A 585 16.23 6.16 -5.71
N ARG A 586 16.70 6.73 -4.60
CA ARG A 586 17.38 8.04 -4.65
C ARG A 586 18.69 8.03 -5.45
N ARG A 587 19.28 6.86 -5.69
CA ARG A 587 20.49 6.71 -6.53
C ARG A 587 20.17 6.35 -7.98
N ASP A 588 19.10 5.58 -8.19
CA ASP A 588 18.66 5.08 -9.49
C ASP A 588 17.13 5.02 -9.49
N GLU A 589 16.53 6.09 -10.00
CA GLU A 589 15.08 6.25 -10.02
C GLU A 589 14.46 5.33 -11.07
N PRO A 590 13.54 4.46 -10.66
CA PRO A 590 12.98 3.49 -11.58
C PRO A 590 11.86 4.12 -12.42
N GLY A 591 11.58 3.51 -13.57
CA GLY A 591 10.61 4.00 -14.55
C GLY A 591 11.27 4.36 -15.87
N GLU A 592 10.47 4.89 -16.79
CA GLU A 592 10.91 5.29 -18.13
C GLU A 592 10.83 6.81 -18.30
N ASN A 593 11.62 7.35 -19.23
CA ASN A 593 11.44 8.73 -19.67
C ASN A 593 10.18 8.83 -20.56
N ASP A 594 9.69 10.04 -20.82
CA ASP A 594 8.44 10.25 -21.57
C ASP A 594 8.51 9.70 -23.01
N ASP A 595 9.69 9.69 -23.65
CA ASP A 595 9.86 9.18 -25.01
C ASP A 595 9.82 7.65 -25.07
N ASP A 596 10.53 6.98 -24.17
CA ASP A 596 10.51 5.53 -24.05
C ASP A 596 9.13 5.05 -23.63
N TYR A 597 8.48 5.76 -22.70
CA TYR A 597 7.10 5.47 -22.31
C TYR A 597 6.14 5.54 -23.53
N ALA A 598 6.17 6.64 -24.30
CA ALA A 598 5.36 6.77 -25.51
C ALA A 598 5.62 5.63 -26.51
N ASN A 599 6.89 5.31 -26.77
CA ASN A 599 7.28 4.24 -27.67
C ASN A 599 6.78 2.87 -27.20
N TYR A 600 7.01 2.54 -25.93
CA TYR A 600 6.64 1.24 -25.36
C TYR A 600 5.12 1.05 -25.34
N MET A 601 4.37 2.12 -25.10
CA MET A 601 2.91 2.07 -25.17
C MET A 601 2.41 1.69 -26.56
N LEU A 602 2.82 2.42 -27.61
CA LEU A 602 2.36 2.14 -28.97
C LEU A 602 2.75 0.73 -29.41
N ARG A 603 4.00 0.33 -29.15
CA ARG A 603 4.50 -1.02 -29.46
C ARG A 603 3.72 -2.09 -28.71
N TYR A 604 3.38 -1.87 -27.43
CA TYR A 604 2.59 -2.83 -26.66
C TYR A 604 1.21 -3.05 -27.28
N TYR A 605 0.48 -1.98 -27.61
CA TYR A 605 -0.82 -2.09 -28.29
C TYR A 605 -0.71 -2.87 -29.59
N LEU A 606 0.28 -2.53 -30.42
CA LEU A 606 0.48 -3.16 -31.72
C LEU A 606 0.86 -4.64 -31.60
N ILE A 607 1.79 -4.98 -30.71
CA ILE A 607 2.21 -6.37 -30.47
C ILE A 607 1.03 -7.21 -29.95
N THR A 608 0.30 -6.70 -28.95
CA THR A 608 -0.78 -7.47 -28.33
C THR A 608 -1.98 -7.62 -29.25
N LEU A 609 -2.53 -6.51 -29.76
CA LEU A 609 -3.74 -6.52 -30.57
C LEU A 609 -3.49 -7.17 -31.94
N CYS A 610 -2.44 -6.78 -32.67
CA CYS A 610 -2.21 -7.28 -34.02
C CYS A 610 -1.73 -8.74 -34.05
N SER A 611 -1.25 -9.28 -32.93
CA SER A 611 -0.92 -10.71 -32.85
C SER A 611 -2.16 -11.61 -32.95
N GLY A 612 -3.35 -11.10 -32.64
CA GLY A 612 -4.59 -11.87 -32.54
C GLY A 612 -4.84 -12.52 -31.18
N HIS A 613 -3.96 -12.28 -30.19
CA HIS A 613 -4.05 -12.92 -28.88
C HIS A 613 -4.88 -12.16 -27.86
N ILE A 614 -5.05 -10.84 -28.03
CA ILE A 614 -5.76 -9.97 -27.09
C ILE A 614 -6.87 -9.22 -27.81
N GLU A 615 -8.07 -9.20 -27.21
CA GLU A 615 -9.25 -8.59 -27.81
C GLU A 615 -9.29 -7.08 -27.59
N GLN A 616 -8.96 -6.65 -26.38
CA GLN A 616 -9.04 -5.24 -25.95
C GLN A 616 -7.97 -4.97 -24.89
N VAL A 617 -7.37 -3.78 -24.93
CA VAL A 617 -6.35 -3.33 -23.98
C VAL A 617 -6.77 -1.97 -23.41
N PHE A 618 -6.83 -1.86 -22.08
CA PHE A 618 -7.06 -0.60 -21.37
C PHE A 618 -5.77 -0.08 -20.75
N TRP A 619 -5.38 1.14 -21.11
CA TRP A 619 -4.23 1.81 -20.50
C TRP A 619 -4.60 2.36 -19.12
N TRP A 620 -3.73 2.16 -18.13
CA TRP A 620 -3.96 2.65 -16.77
C TRP A 620 -2.96 3.74 -16.40
N ARG A 621 -3.32 5.02 -16.44
CA ARG A 621 -4.63 5.62 -16.73
C ARG A 621 -4.44 6.96 -17.43
N LEU A 622 -5.53 7.66 -17.77
CA LEU A 622 -5.44 8.95 -18.47
C LEU A 622 -4.59 9.97 -17.69
N SER A 623 -4.97 10.32 -16.46
CA SER A 623 -4.23 11.31 -15.65
C SER A 623 -3.67 10.73 -14.36
N ALA A 624 -2.36 10.82 -14.19
CA ALA A 624 -1.65 10.50 -12.96
C ALA A 624 -0.19 10.97 -13.07
N HIS A 625 0.33 11.60 -12.03
CA HIS A 625 1.69 12.12 -12.04
C HIS A 625 2.74 11.05 -12.32
N GLY A 626 2.66 9.89 -11.65
CA GLY A 626 3.72 8.88 -11.70
C GLY A 626 3.66 7.88 -12.84
N TYR A 627 2.62 7.91 -13.67
CA TYR A 627 2.40 6.90 -14.70
C TYR A 627 1.37 7.34 -15.77
N GLY A 628 0.48 8.30 -15.52
CA GLY A 628 -0.57 8.67 -16.48
C GLY A 628 -0.03 9.26 -17.78
N LEU A 629 -0.88 9.28 -18.82
CA LEU A 629 -0.60 9.98 -20.07
C LEU A 629 -0.58 11.51 -19.88
N VAL A 630 -1.20 11.97 -18.80
CA VAL A 630 -1.36 13.37 -18.42
C VAL A 630 -0.90 13.55 -16.96
N ASP A 631 -0.17 14.63 -16.69
CA ASP A 631 0.34 14.94 -15.35
C ASP A 631 -0.68 15.78 -14.55
N ASP A 632 -1.42 15.13 -13.67
CA ASP A 632 -2.41 15.73 -12.78
C ASP A 632 -1.83 16.67 -11.71
N ARG A 633 -0.52 16.60 -11.46
CA ARG A 633 0.20 17.49 -10.54
C ARG A 633 0.76 18.73 -11.24
N ASN A 634 0.76 18.73 -12.57
CA ASN A 634 1.24 19.84 -13.40
C ASN A 634 0.12 20.36 -14.31
N ASN A 635 -0.98 20.80 -13.70
CA ASN A 635 -2.14 21.38 -14.39
C ASN A 635 -2.69 20.51 -15.53
N PHE A 636 -2.69 19.18 -15.36
CA PHE A 636 -3.13 18.23 -16.40
C PHE A 636 -2.39 18.41 -17.73
N MET A 637 -1.08 18.67 -17.68
CA MET A 637 -0.26 18.79 -18.89
C MET A 637 -0.11 17.42 -19.59
N PRO A 638 -0.49 17.29 -20.87
CA PRO A 638 -0.29 16.05 -21.60
C PRO A 638 1.19 15.73 -21.84
N ARG A 639 1.57 14.46 -21.66
CA ARG A 639 2.91 13.95 -21.96
C ARG A 639 3.03 13.56 -23.43
N THR A 640 4.26 13.27 -23.89
CA THR A 640 4.52 12.71 -25.23
C THR A 640 3.64 11.51 -25.56
N ALA A 641 3.43 10.62 -24.59
CA ALA A 641 2.57 9.45 -24.75
C ALA A 641 1.12 9.82 -25.14
N PHE A 642 0.55 10.90 -24.59
CA PHE A 642 -0.80 11.34 -24.93
C PHE A 642 -0.92 11.67 -26.43
N TYR A 643 0.00 12.48 -26.96
CA TYR A 643 0.01 12.86 -28.37
C TYR A 643 0.26 11.66 -29.28
N ALA A 644 1.18 10.78 -28.89
CA ALA A 644 1.47 9.55 -29.62
C ALA A 644 0.24 8.62 -29.69
N LEU A 645 -0.55 8.51 -28.60
CA LEU A 645 -1.79 7.75 -28.60
C LEU A 645 -2.88 8.41 -29.46
N ALA A 646 -3.05 9.72 -29.35
CA ALA A 646 -3.98 10.49 -30.18
C ALA A 646 -3.69 10.26 -31.68
N GLN A 647 -2.41 10.27 -32.05
CA GLN A 647 -1.96 10.01 -33.41
C GLN A 647 -2.26 8.58 -33.87
N LEU A 648 -2.00 7.59 -33.00
CA LEU A 648 -2.30 6.19 -33.30
C LEU A 648 -3.80 5.97 -33.50
N LEU A 649 -4.64 6.50 -32.61
CA LEU A 649 -6.10 6.40 -32.70
C LEU A 649 -6.62 7.07 -33.98
N ARG A 650 -6.06 8.24 -34.34
CA ARG A 650 -6.42 8.97 -35.56
C ARG A 650 -6.10 8.20 -36.84
N LEU A 651 -4.94 7.55 -36.92
CA LEU A 651 -4.49 6.89 -38.15
C LEU A 651 -5.00 5.45 -38.28
N ILE A 652 -4.98 4.68 -37.20
CA ILE A 652 -5.26 3.23 -37.24
C ILE A 652 -6.29 2.77 -36.20
N GLY A 653 -6.85 3.66 -35.39
CA GLY A 653 -7.82 3.29 -34.34
C GLY A 653 -9.11 2.65 -34.87
N THR A 654 -9.48 2.93 -36.12
CA THR A 654 -10.62 2.31 -36.83
C THR A 654 -10.20 1.48 -38.03
N ALA A 655 -8.89 1.40 -38.33
CA ALA A 655 -8.38 0.66 -39.47
C ALA A 655 -8.45 -0.86 -39.24
N ARG A 656 -8.31 -1.61 -40.33
CA ARG A 656 -8.19 -3.07 -40.29
C ARG A 656 -6.72 -3.47 -40.39
N PHE A 657 -6.17 -4.07 -39.34
CA PHE A 657 -4.88 -4.75 -39.42
C PHE A 657 -4.99 -5.90 -40.43
N VAL A 658 -4.00 -6.01 -41.32
CA VAL A 658 -3.98 -7.03 -42.38
C VAL A 658 -3.00 -8.14 -42.05
N ARG A 659 -1.73 -7.80 -41.81
CA ARG A 659 -0.64 -8.75 -41.57
C ARG A 659 0.62 -8.05 -41.08
N LYS A 660 1.56 -8.83 -40.54
CA LYS A 660 2.96 -8.42 -40.37
C LYS A 660 3.73 -8.68 -41.67
N LEU A 661 4.51 -7.71 -42.12
CA LEU A 661 5.38 -7.84 -43.30
C LEU A 661 6.61 -8.70 -42.96
N ASP A 662 7.15 -9.38 -43.98
CA ASP A 662 8.38 -10.16 -43.84
C ASP A 662 9.58 -9.21 -43.81
N THR A 663 10.17 -9.07 -42.62
CA THR A 663 11.29 -8.17 -42.32
C THR A 663 12.27 -8.88 -41.39
N GLU A 664 13.45 -8.28 -41.19
CA GLU A 664 14.40 -8.77 -40.17
C GLU A 664 13.73 -8.96 -38.81
N SER A 665 14.18 -9.94 -38.02
CA SER A 665 13.54 -10.32 -36.76
C SER A 665 13.37 -9.19 -35.73
N ASN A 666 14.25 -8.19 -35.77
CA ASN A 666 14.25 -7.01 -34.91
C ASN A 666 13.46 -5.82 -35.50
N VAL A 667 13.01 -5.90 -36.75
CA VAL A 667 12.17 -4.90 -37.41
C VAL A 667 10.73 -5.39 -37.38
N TYR A 668 9.83 -4.54 -36.89
CA TYR A 668 8.40 -4.75 -36.99
C TYR A 668 7.86 -3.82 -38.08
N ALA A 669 7.04 -4.36 -38.96
CA ALA A 669 6.28 -3.62 -39.95
C ALA A 669 4.89 -4.24 -40.07
N LEU A 670 3.87 -3.50 -39.62
CA LEU A 670 2.48 -3.96 -39.55
C LEU A 670 1.64 -3.19 -40.57
N GLU A 671 1.02 -3.91 -41.50
CA GLU A 671 0.20 -3.34 -42.58
C GLU A 671 -1.26 -3.19 -42.12
N PHE A 672 -1.82 -2.01 -42.34
CA PHE A 672 -3.20 -1.64 -42.05
C PHE A 672 -3.89 -1.12 -43.30
N ASP A 673 -5.16 -1.46 -43.39
CA ASP A 673 -6.11 -0.96 -44.37
C ASP A 673 -6.97 0.11 -43.68
N ALA A 674 -6.63 1.38 -43.91
CA ALA A 674 -7.41 2.53 -43.47
C ALA A 674 -8.20 3.04 -44.69
N GLU A 675 -9.47 3.43 -44.52
CA GLU A 675 -10.46 3.64 -45.60
C GLU A 675 -9.92 4.30 -46.89
N GLU A 676 -9.03 5.29 -46.78
CA GLU A 676 -8.50 6.06 -47.90
C GLU A 676 -7.07 5.69 -48.37
N ARG A 677 -6.34 4.85 -47.62
CA ARG A 677 -4.95 4.50 -47.91
C ARG A 677 -4.45 3.32 -47.08
N LYS A 678 -3.43 2.64 -47.59
CA LYS A 678 -2.65 1.70 -46.78
C LYS A 678 -1.71 2.43 -45.83
N ILE A 679 -1.62 1.96 -44.60
CA ILE A 679 -0.69 2.49 -43.59
C ILE A 679 0.17 1.35 -43.08
N THR A 680 1.50 1.51 -43.10
CA THR A 680 2.41 0.59 -42.43
C THR A 680 2.99 1.25 -41.19
N VAL A 681 2.82 0.63 -40.03
CA VAL A 681 3.51 1.08 -38.80
C VAL A 681 4.79 0.28 -38.65
N ALA A 682 5.92 0.97 -38.55
CA ALA A 682 7.23 0.33 -38.48
C ALA A 682 8.09 0.82 -37.32
N TRP A 683 8.84 -0.08 -36.69
CA TRP A 683 9.82 0.23 -35.64
C TRP A 683 10.88 -0.87 -35.51
N ARG A 684 11.94 -0.58 -34.78
CA ARG A 684 12.96 -1.55 -34.35
C ARG A 684 12.78 -1.88 -32.87
N SER A 685 12.96 -3.15 -32.54
CA SER A 685 12.96 -3.64 -31.15
C SER A 685 14.28 -3.42 -30.43
N ASP A 686 15.35 -3.07 -31.16
CA ASP A 686 16.65 -2.67 -30.62
C ASP A 686 16.82 -1.14 -30.67
N ASN A 687 17.88 -0.64 -30.02
CA ASN A 687 18.19 0.79 -29.97
C ASN A 687 18.95 1.30 -31.22
N ASN A 688 19.07 0.47 -32.26
CA ASN A 688 19.76 0.85 -33.49
C ASN A 688 18.80 1.54 -34.46
N THR A 689 19.38 2.17 -35.49
CA THR A 689 18.66 2.72 -36.62
C THR A 689 18.97 1.95 -37.89
N SER A 690 17.98 1.73 -38.76
CA SER A 690 18.20 1.19 -40.10
C SER A 690 17.40 1.97 -41.14
N VAL A 691 17.74 1.78 -42.41
CA VAL A 691 16.90 2.26 -43.52
C VAL A 691 15.57 1.51 -43.52
N ILE A 692 14.53 2.12 -44.11
CA ILE A 692 13.26 1.44 -44.34
C ILE A 692 13.48 0.31 -45.36
N PRO A 693 13.03 -0.94 -45.09
CA PRO A 693 13.16 -2.02 -46.04
C PRO A 693 12.53 -1.67 -47.40
N ALA A 694 13.25 -1.95 -48.49
CA ALA A 694 12.80 -1.64 -49.85
C ALA A 694 11.50 -2.35 -50.26
N SER A 695 11.09 -3.39 -49.52
CA SER A 695 9.81 -4.09 -49.71
C SER A 695 8.59 -3.29 -49.20
N ILE A 696 8.80 -2.19 -48.47
CA ILE A 696 7.73 -1.35 -47.94
C ILE A 696 7.57 -0.12 -48.82
N ASN A 697 6.46 -0.05 -49.55
CA ASN A 697 6.11 1.10 -50.37
C ASN A 697 5.43 2.18 -49.54
N TYR A 698 5.85 3.43 -49.71
CA TYR A 698 5.27 4.59 -49.03
C TYR A 698 5.47 5.86 -49.86
N GLU A 699 4.52 6.80 -49.74
CA GLU A 699 4.62 8.16 -50.30
C GLU A 699 5.11 9.15 -49.25
N LYS A 700 4.71 8.94 -47.98
CA LYS A 700 4.95 9.88 -46.89
C LYS A 700 5.31 9.15 -45.60
N ILE A 701 6.23 9.75 -44.85
CA ILE A 701 6.66 9.28 -43.53
C ILE A 701 6.18 10.27 -42.48
N ILE A 702 5.51 9.77 -41.44
CA ILE A 702 5.07 10.54 -40.29
C ILE A 702 5.64 9.88 -39.03
N ASP A 703 6.20 10.65 -38.11
CA ASP A 703 6.64 10.12 -36.82
C ASP A 703 5.46 9.81 -35.89
N ARG A 704 5.76 9.21 -34.72
CA ARG A 704 4.73 8.87 -33.72
C ARG A 704 3.89 10.08 -33.27
N ASP A 705 4.46 11.29 -33.32
CA ASP A 705 3.89 12.53 -32.80
C ASP A 705 3.11 13.30 -33.89
N GLY A 706 3.06 12.76 -35.12
CA GLY A 706 2.28 13.30 -36.23
C GLY A 706 3.03 14.28 -37.13
N LYS A 707 4.35 14.43 -36.95
CA LYS A 707 5.20 15.29 -37.77
C LYS A 707 5.78 14.52 -38.96
N GLU A 708 5.81 15.17 -40.12
CA GLU A 708 6.41 14.62 -41.32
C GLU A 708 7.94 14.53 -41.21
N LEU A 709 8.48 13.37 -41.58
CA LEU A 709 9.93 13.12 -41.58
C LEU A 709 10.48 13.17 -43.01
N THR A 710 11.60 13.86 -43.18
CA THR A 710 12.34 13.90 -44.46
C THR A 710 13.37 12.78 -44.58
N THR A 711 13.78 12.19 -43.46
CA THR A 711 14.76 11.10 -43.41
C THR A 711 14.06 9.75 -43.34
N ALA A 712 14.38 8.85 -44.28
CA ALA A 712 13.85 7.50 -44.35
C ALA A 712 14.61 6.52 -43.44
N SER A 713 14.40 6.62 -42.12
CA SER A 713 14.99 5.68 -41.14
C SER A 713 13.97 5.14 -40.15
N ILE A 714 14.20 3.90 -39.71
CA ILE A 714 13.44 3.22 -38.65
C ILE A 714 14.33 3.14 -37.42
N SER A 715 13.77 3.48 -36.27
CA SER A 715 14.40 3.39 -34.96
C SER A 715 13.48 2.68 -33.97
N GLY A 716 13.78 2.74 -32.67
CA GLY A 716 12.81 2.36 -31.65
C GLY A 716 11.50 3.17 -31.72
N ALA A 717 11.51 4.43 -32.14
CA ALA A 717 10.27 5.19 -32.24
C ALA A 717 9.41 4.66 -33.39
N PRO A 718 8.14 4.28 -33.16
CA PRO A 718 7.24 3.92 -34.24
C PRO A 718 7.06 5.06 -35.23
N ILE A 719 7.07 4.72 -36.51
CA ILE A 719 6.75 5.64 -37.61
C ILE A 719 5.57 5.09 -38.41
N TYR A 720 4.81 5.99 -39.03
CA TYR A 720 3.72 5.69 -39.93
C TYR A 720 4.16 5.96 -41.37
N LEU A 721 4.13 4.92 -42.19
CA LEU A 721 4.43 4.95 -43.61
C LEU A 721 3.11 4.93 -44.37
N LEU A 722 2.72 6.08 -44.94
CA LEU A 722 1.47 6.22 -45.68
C LEU A 722 1.71 5.83 -47.15
N GLY A 723 0.98 4.82 -47.62
CA GLY A 723 0.99 4.40 -49.03
C GLY A 723 0.04 5.24 -49.90
N GLU A 724 0.00 4.91 -51.19
CA GLU A 724 -0.86 5.57 -52.19
C GLU A 724 -2.33 5.53 -51.78
N SER A 725 -3.04 6.64 -52.06
CA SER A 725 -4.47 6.73 -51.76
C SER A 725 -5.26 5.73 -52.62
N THR A 726 -6.14 4.96 -51.98
CA THR A 726 -7.05 4.03 -52.66
C THR A 726 -8.16 4.76 -53.42
N ALA A 727 -8.33 6.08 -53.23
CA ALA A 727 -9.34 6.91 -53.88
C ALA A 727 -9.05 7.24 -55.36
N MET A 728 -7.93 6.77 -55.93
CA MET A 728 -7.58 6.91 -57.35
C MET A 728 -7.68 5.59 -58.14
N ARG A 729 -8.50 4.62 -57.69
CA ARG A 729 -8.84 3.42 -58.47
C ARG A 729 -10.32 3.32 -58.81
#